data_AF-A0A2U2Z9M3-F1
#
_entry.id   AF-A0A2U2Z9M3-F1
#
_cell.length_a   1.000
_cell.length_b   1.000
_cell.length_c   1.000
_cell.angle_alpha   90.00
_cell.angle_beta   90.00
_cell.angle_gamma   90.00
#
_symmetry.space_group_name_H-M   'P 1'
#
loop_
_entity.id
_entity.type
_entity.pdbx_description
1 polymer ?
#
loop_
_entity_poly.entity_id
_entity_poly.type
_entity_poly.pdbx_seq_one_letter_code
_entity_poly.pdbx_strand_id
1 'polypeptide(L)'
;MVLAPAGAERDPAALLRSVADHRVTVLQVVPSVLRLLVETEGWGSCTALRLLCSAGEQLEGGLAGHLQALCPGMELWNTYGPSECTIDATAYRVPSGLAAGPVPIGRPLPYAGARVLDADMRRVLVGVTGELYIGGAGLARGYAGRPDLTADRFVPDPYGPPGARLYRTGDLARVLPDGTIQYVGRTDDEVKINGVRVAPAEARAALLVAPGVRDAVVVPWRDHQGEQRLVAYVVAEDVDPARLRRLLSAVLPAALVPALFVPLERIPLTVNGKPDRAALPAPEPAGDRTHVAPSTPIERAIAEIWSRVLGLERVSAHDNFFDYGGDSLLVIRVIGAARRRGLPLTLRMLYEYDTLAALAEAVDSLMEGQGMTTDAHPTAEPVRAVLLPRTFRRELQELMASHHVPGVSIALLRGGEVVSVEGYGVTAADRPEPVTPRTAFQVASVSKHVTMLAVLQLVGDGVLNLDADINRYLTTWQVPDGARITLRELISHQSGLSHVPPTNYLPAEPMPEIPEILEGRPPATNAPVRAEHPAGTVFKKTNINFSVLEQLLLDVTGEPFEAMMRRLVLDPLSMADSSFDQNHPGVAPAPVAVGHDPDGAPIPGRWRVRNEVAAGGLWASAEDLAKVALEVRRAYLGEPGTLLSRPLAQQMLTIWHPGSFYGLGTVVDTTGGDVEYGHGGRTVGYRVGYRVGTFTRVDSGEGLIVLTNSENGKQVNTFIADTVRRAGGGLGTGEMIATWAHADDEPVERVASGE
;
A
#
# COMPACT_ATOMS: atom_id res chain seq x y z
N MET A 1 -9.00 18.28 16.77
CA MET A 1 -8.07 17.31 16.16
C MET A 1 -8.39 17.25 14.68
N VAL A 2 -7.41 17.46 13.80
CA VAL A 2 -7.60 17.40 12.35
C VAL A 2 -7.05 16.06 11.89
N LEU A 3 -7.83 15.31 11.11
CA LEU A 3 -7.35 14.09 10.46
C LEU A 3 -6.92 14.50 9.05
N ALA A 4 -5.62 14.38 8.76
CA ALA A 4 -5.14 14.61 7.41
C ALA A 4 -5.69 13.50 6.47
N PRO A 5 -5.94 13.80 5.19
CA PRO A 5 -6.29 12.78 4.20
C PRO A 5 -5.22 11.68 4.16
N ALA A 6 -5.63 10.44 3.87
CA ALA A 6 -4.69 9.33 3.73
C ALA A 6 -3.61 9.65 2.68
N GLY A 7 -2.34 9.45 3.02
CA GLY A 7 -1.20 9.74 2.14
C GLY A 7 -0.63 11.17 2.28
N ALA A 8 -1.33 12.09 2.96
CA ALA A 8 -0.82 13.44 3.22
C ALA A 8 0.43 13.45 4.11
N GLU A 9 0.65 12.40 4.92
CA GLU A 9 1.87 12.22 5.71
C GLU A 9 3.14 12.03 4.86
N ARG A 10 2.98 11.72 3.57
CA ARG A 10 4.08 11.51 2.60
C ARG A 10 4.28 12.69 1.64
N ASP A 11 3.41 13.70 1.70
CA ASP A 11 3.51 14.93 0.90
C ASP A 11 3.61 16.16 1.84
N PRO A 12 4.83 16.68 2.08
CA PRO A 12 5.04 17.85 2.91
C PRO A 12 4.19 19.06 2.50
N ALA A 13 3.90 19.24 1.21
CA ALA A 13 3.09 20.36 0.75
C ALA A 13 1.60 20.13 1.05
N ALA A 14 1.11 18.89 0.95
CA ALA A 14 -0.24 18.54 1.37
C ALA A 14 -0.42 18.70 2.88
N LEU A 15 0.58 18.32 3.67
CA LEU A 15 0.57 18.53 5.11
C LEU A 15 0.49 20.02 5.46
N LEU A 16 1.30 20.87 4.81
CA LEU A 16 1.26 22.33 5.04
C LEU A 16 -0.05 22.98 4.59
N ARG A 17 -0.62 22.54 3.46
CA ARG A 17 -1.98 22.97 3.05
C ARG A 17 -3.01 22.59 4.11
N SER A 18 -2.99 21.34 4.60
CA SER A 18 -3.89 20.91 5.67
C SER A 18 -3.71 21.72 6.95
N VAL A 19 -2.47 22.07 7.32
CA VAL A 19 -2.18 22.92 8.49
C VAL A 19 -2.76 24.32 8.30
N ALA A 20 -2.59 24.91 7.11
CA ALA A 20 -3.09 26.24 6.78
C ALA A 20 -4.62 26.28 6.67
N ASP A 21 -5.23 25.40 5.87
CA ASP A 21 -6.66 25.36 5.55
C ASP A 21 -7.51 25.11 6.80
N HIS A 22 -7.05 24.19 7.66
CA HIS A 22 -7.73 23.89 8.92
C HIS A 22 -7.28 24.77 10.09
N ARG A 23 -6.40 25.75 9.83
CA ARG A 23 -5.91 26.72 10.82
C ARG A 23 -5.37 26.03 12.09
N VAL A 24 -4.55 25.00 11.89
CA VAL A 24 -3.97 24.20 12.98
C VAL A 24 -3.13 25.10 13.89
N THR A 25 -3.39 25.00 15.20
CA THR A 25 -2.76 25.86 16.22
C THR A 25 -1.63 25.17 16.99
N VAL A 26 -1.62 23.83 17.00
CA VAL A 26 -0.61 23.01 17.68
C VAL A 26 -0.16 21.90 16.73
N LEU A 27 1.15 21.75 16.58
CA LEU A 27 1.77 20.70 15.76
C LEU A 27 2.89 20.02 16.54
N GLN A 28 2.91 18.68 16.54
CA GLN A 28 3.99 17.89 17.12
C GLN A 28 4.60 17.01 16.04
N VAL A 29 5.90 17.15 15.81
CA VAL A 29 6.63 16.48 14.72
C VAL A 29 8.10 16.29 15.10
N VAL A 30 8.80 15.40 14.41
CA VAL A 30 10.23 15.13 14.64
C VAL A 30 11.11 16.13 13.87
N PRO A 31 12.35 16.41 14.34
CA PRO A 31 13.29 17.30 13.65
C PRO A 31 13.52 17.01 12.16
N SER A 32 13.66 15.74 11.76
CA SER A 32 13.81 15.33 10.35
C SER A 32 12.64 15.80 9.46
N VAL A 33 11.40 15.64 9.93
CA VAL A 33 10.22 16.14 9.22
C VAL A 33 10.16 17.68 9.24
N LEU A 34 10.58 18.32 10.33
CA LEU A 34 10.61 19.79 10.40
C LEU A 34 11.52 20.41 9.35
N ARG A 35 12.69 19.82 9.09
CA ARG A 35 13.60 20.26 8.03
C ARG A 35 12.92 20.24 6.66
N LEU A 36 12.19 19.18 6.35
CA LEU A 36 11.42 19.09 5.12
C LEU A 36 10.36 20.19 5.02
N LEU A 37 9.61 20.40 6.10
CA LEU A 37 8.49 21.34 6.08
C LEU A 37 8.96 22.79 5.92
N VAL A 38 10.08 23.18 6.53
CA VAL A 38 10.60 24.56 6.38
C VAL A 38 11.16 24.83 4.98
N GLU A 39 11.63 23.79 4.29
CA GLU A 39 12.11 23.87 2.90
C GLU A 39 10.96 23.80 1.87
N THR A 40 9.75 23.48 2.32
CA THR A 40 8.58 23.30 1.45
C THR A 40 7.77 24.60 1.34
N GLU A 41 7.39 24.96 0.10
CA GLU A 41 6.50 26.09 -0.15
C GLU A 41 5.16 25.91 0.57
N GLY A 42 4.64 26.99 1.16
CA GLY A 42 3.39 26.99 1.93
C GLY A 42 3.58 27.06 3.45
N TRP A 43 4.81 26.91 3.98
CA TRP A 43 5.07 27.08 5.41
C TRP A 43 4.60 28.44 5.92
N GLY A 44 4.89 29.51 5.17
CA GLY A 44 4.46 30.88 5.52
C GLY A 44 2.93 31.07 5.61
N SER A 45 2.14 30.16 5.01
CA SER A 45 0.68 30.18 5.10
C SER A 45 0.15 29.62 6.42
N CYS A 46 0.99 28.94 7.21
CA CYS A 46 0.64 28.31 8.50
C CYS A 46 0.56 29.32 9.66
N THR A 47 -0.08 30.48 9.41
CA THR A 47 -0.12 31.64 10.31
C THR A 47 -0.89 31.42 11.62
N ALA A 48 -1.74 30.38 11.67
CA ALA A 48 -2.50 30.02 12.87
C ALA A 48 -1.67 29.22 13.88
N LEU A 49 -0.48 28.75 13.51
CA LEU A 49 0.36 27.90 14.35
C LEU A 49 0.91 28.69 15.54
N ARG A 50 0.59 28.25 16.75
CA ARG A 50 0.97 28.90 18.02
C ARG A 50 1.98 28.11 18.81
N LEU A 51 1.92 26.78 18.72
CA LEU A 51 2.75 25.86 19.48
C LEU A 51 3.29 24.77 18.55
N LEU A 52 4.61 24.60 18.55
CA LEU A 52 5.30 23.51 17.87
C LEU A 52 6.09 22.70 18.89
N CYS A 53 5.79 21.40 18.98
CA CYS A 53 6.54 20.46 19.80
C CYS A 53 7.46 19.63 18.90
N SER A 54 8.76 19.71 19.13
CA SER A 54 9.76 18.84 18.54
C SER A 54 10.08 17.73 19.52
N ALA A 55 9.89 16.47 19.10
CA ALA A 55 10.12 15.30 19.92
C ALA A 55 10.83 14.20 19.13
N GLY A 56 11.27 13.14 19.80
CA GLY A 56 11.71 11.91 19.12
C GLY A 56 13.15 11.90 18.62
N GLU A 57 13.76 13.03 18.24
CA GLU A 57 15.18 13.13 17.85
C GLU A 57 15.89 14.31 18.53
N GLN A 58 17.22 14.39 18.38
CA GLN A 58 17.99 15.55 18.84
C GLN A 58 17.64 16.78 18.00
N LEU A 59 17.03 17.79 18.61
CA LEU A 59 16.84 19.10 18.00
C LEU A 59 18.15 19.90 18.04
N GLU A 60 18.52 20.48 16.90
CA GLU A 60 19.69 21.35 16.76
C GLU A 60 19.26 22.83 16.81
N GLY A 61 20.04 23.66 17.52
CA GLY A 61 19.76 25.07 17.73
C GLY A 61 19.67 25.87 16.42
N GLY A 62 20.43 25.48 15.39
CA GLY A 62 20.35 26.10 14.07
C GLY A 62 18.98 25.93 13.40
N LEU A 63 18.42 24.71 13.44
CA LEU A 63 17.07 24.43 12.93
C LEU A 63 16.01 25.16 13.76
N ALA A 64 16.16 25.16 15.10
CA ALA A 64 15.26 25.86 16.00
C ALA A 64 15.22 27.38 15.72
N GLY A 65 16.39 27.99 15.52
CA GLY A 65 16.49 29.41 15.16
C GLY A 65 15.84 29.71 13.81
N HIS A 66 16.02 28.83 12.82
CA HIS A 66 15.39 28.97 11.51
C HIS A 66 13.85 28.92 11.60
N LEU A 67 13.30 27.94 12.33
CA LEU A 67 11.86 27.81 12.57
C LEU A 67 11.27 29.07 13.23
N GLN A 68 11.94 29.60 14.25
CA GLN A 68 11.49 30.81 14.96
C GLN A 68 11.56 32.07 14.09
N ALA A 69 12.52 32.14 13.15
CA ALA A 69 12.61 33.25 12.20
C ALA A 69 11.48 33.22 11.17
N LEU A 70 11.08 32.03 10.70
CA LEU A 70 10.01 31.86 9.71
C LEU A 70 8.60 32.16 10.28
N CYS A 71 8.36 31.86 11.55
CA CYS A 71 7.08 32.13 12.22
C CYS A 71 7.29 32.91 13.54
N PRO A 72 7.51 34.23 13.47
CA PRO A 72 7.67 35.07 14.66
C PRO A 72 6.42 34.99 15.55
N GLY A 73 6.60 34.57 16.80
CA GLY A 73 5.52 34.46 17.79
C GLY A 73 4.99 33.04 18.05
N MET A 74 5.45 32.04 17.29
CA MET A 74 5.22 30.62 17.60
C MET A 74 6.10 30.18 18.75
N GLU A 75 5.52 29.46 19.73
CA GLU A 75 6.29 28.81 20.77
C GLU A 75 6.87 27.48 20.27
N LEU A 76 8.19 27.33 20.39
CA LEU A 76 8.90 26.10 20.09
C LEU A 76 9.27 25.38 21.40
N TRP A 77 8.85 24.13 21.51
CA TRP A 77 9.16 23.28 22.65
C TRP A 77 9.91 22.04 22.19
N ASN A 78 11.05 21.76 22.82
CA ASN A 78 11.76 20.49 22.66
C ASN A 78 11.31 19.56 23.78
N THR A 79 10.64 18.46 23.44
CA THR A 79 10.12 17.48 24.40
C THR A 79 10.86 16.15 24.26
N TYR A 80 10.92 15.42 25.37
CA TYR A 80 11.60 14.13 25.42
C TYR A 80 10.85 13.19 26.35
N GLY A 81 10.59 11.99 25.88
CA GLY A 81 10.16 10.86 26.70
C GLY A 81 10.30 9.57 25.90
N PRO A 82 10.71 8.47 26.53
CA PRO A 82 10.55 7.14 25.96
C PRO A 82 9.09 6.67 26.13
N SER A 83 8.66 5.70 25.32
CA SER A 83 7.30 5.15 25.34
C SER A 83 6.90 4.61 26.72
N GLU A 84 7.86 4.05 27.45
CA GLU A 84 7.72 3.53 28.81
C GLU A 84 7.37 4.61 29.86
N CYS A 85 7.49 5.88 29.49
CA CYS A 85 7.20 7.05 30.33
C CYS A 85 6.05 7.90 29.78
N THR A 86 5.22 7.33 28.89
CA THR A 86 4.01 7.94 28.33
C THR A 86 4.27 9.22 27.54
N ILE A 87 4.76 9.03 26.31
CA ILE A 87 4.98 10.08 25.29
C ILE A 87 6.13 11.02 25.65
N ASP A 88 5.93 11.95 26.59
CA ASP A 88 6.89 12.98 26.96
C ASP A 88 7.06 13.02 28.49
N ALA A 89 8.29 13.12 28.97
CA ALA A 89 8.62 13.20 30.39
C ALA A 89 9.31 14.50 30.77
N THR A 90 10.04 15.13 29.83
CA THR A 90 10.66 16.45 30.02
C THR A 90 10.30 17.38 28.87
N ALA A 91 10.33 18.68 29.15
CA ALA A 91 10.08 19.71 28.15
C ALA A 91 11.00 20.92 28.35
N TYR A 92 11.46 21.49 27.24
CA TYR A 92 12.26 22.70 27.18
C TYR A 92 11.61 23.71 26.24
N ARG A 93 11.22 24.87 26.75
CA ARG A 93 10.79 26.00 25.91
C ARG A 93 12.03 26.63 25.28
N VAL A 94 12.16 26.52 23.96
CA VAL A 94 13.34 26.98 23.24
C VAL A 94 13.34 28.51 23.18
N PRO A 95 14.32 29.20 23.80
CA PRO A 95 14.39 30.66 23.75
C PRO A 95 14.79 31.15 22.36
N SER A 96 14.34 32.35 21.99
CA SER A 96 14.80 33.02 20.77
C SER A 96 16.30 33.31 20.84
N GLY A 97 17.02 33.06 19.74
CA GLY A 97 18.46 33.35 19.65
C GLY A 97 19.35 32.36 20.40
N LEU A 98 18.86 31.14 20.66
CA LEU A 98 19.69 30.06 21.20
C LEU A 98 20.91 29.82 20.30
N ALA A 99 22.07 29.61 20.92
CA ALA A 99 23.31 29.31 20.20
C ALA A 99 23.20 27.98 19.41
N ALA A 100 24.04 27.83 18.38
CA ALA A 100 24.15 26.59 17.63
C ALA A 100 24.60 25.43 18.54
N GLY A 101 24.08 24.23 18.27
CA GLY A 101 24.37 23.00 19.01
C GLY A 101 23.11 22.32 19.59
N PRO A 102 23.28 21.26 20.38
CA PRO A 102 22.18 20.42 20.83
C PRO A 102 21.28 21.15 21.84
N VAL A 103 20.00 21.24 21.51
CA VAL A 103 18.98 21.85 22.36
C VAL A 103 18.73 20.94 23.59
N PRO A 104 18.72 21.49 24.82
CA PRO A 104 18.38 20.72 26.02
C PRO A 104 16.99 20.08 25.94
N ILE A 105 16.81 18.95 26.64
CA ILE A 105 15.51 18.28 26.78
C ILE A 105 14.69 18.86 27.96
N GLY A 106 15.30 19.76 28.73
CA GLY A 106 14.60 20.65 29.65
C GLY A 106 14.39 20.06 31.04
N ARG A 107 13.22 20.32 31.62
CA ARG A 107 12.89 19.90 32.99
C ARG A 107 11.76 18.89 32.99
N PRO A 108 11.64 18.05 34.04
CA PRO A 108 10.52 17.12 34.17
C PRO A 108 9.16 17.83 34.09
N LEU A 109 8.21 17.22 33.40
CA LEU A 109 6.80 17.63 33.41
C LEU A 109 6.19 17.42 34.81
N PRO A 110 5.07 18.10 35.15
CA PRO A 110 4.53 18.07 36.52
C PRO A 110 4.23 16.68 37.11
N TYR A 111 3.94 15.70 36.25
CA TYR A 111 3.65 14.30 36.64
C TYR A 111 4.87 13.38 36.60
N ALA A 112 6.01 13.87 36.11
CA ALA A 112 7.24 13.11 35.91
C ALA A 112 8.34 13.58 36.87
N GLY A 113 9.21 12.65 37.26
CA GLY A 113 10.51 12.95 37.85
C GLY A 113 11.60 12.57 36.86
N ALA A 114 12.69 13.33 36.78
CA ALA A 114 13.89 12.91 36.05
C ALA A 114 15.13 13.09 36.92
N ARG A 115 16.04 12.12 36.86
CA ARG A 115 17.27 12.08 37.66
C ARG A 115 18.42 11.61 36.78
N VAL A 116 19.58 12.25 36.91
CA VAL A 116 20.82 11.77 36.29
C VAL A 116 21.63 11.09 37.39
N LEU A 117 21.87 9.77 37.24
CA LEU A 117 22.46 8.92 38.26
C LEU A 117 23.73 8.23 37.74
N ASP A 118 24.62 7.84 38.66
CA ASP A 118 25.75 6.95 38.39
C ASP A 118 25.34 5.47 38.47
N ALA A 119 26.31 4.58 38.23
CA ALA A 119 26.10 3.12 38.24
C ALA A 119 25.64 2.57 39.61
N ASP A 120 25.88 3.30 40.69
CA ASP A 120 25.45 2.95 42.05
C ASP A 120 24.13 3.64 42.43
N MET A 121 23.39 4.19 41.46
CA MET A 121 22.13 4.92 41.64
C MET A 121 22.26 6.20 42.49
N ARG A 122 23.47 6.79 42.57
CA ARG A 122 23.71 8.08 43.25
C ARG A 122 23.59 9.24 42.27
N ARG A 123 23.07 10.38 42.72
CA ARG A 123 22.96 11.58 41.87
C ARG A 123 24.36 12.10 41.51
N VAL A 124 24.59 12.34 40.23
CA VAL A 124 25.83 12.99 39.75
C VAL A 124 25.80 14.50 40.02
N LEU A 125 26.98 15.12 40.05
CA LEU A 125 27.11 16.58 40.17
C LEU A 125 26.61 17.29 38.90
N VAL A 126 26.22 18.56 39.05
CA VAL A 126 25.89 19.44 37.91
C VAL A 126 27.06 19.45 36.91
N GLY A 127 26.74 19.27 35.63
CA GLY A 127 27.68 19.21 34.52
C GLY A 127 28.30 17.82 34.27
N VAL A 128 28.22 16.90 35.23
CA VAL A 128 28.73 15.52 35.08
C VAL A 128 27.71 14.67 34.33
N THR A 129 28.20 13.89 33.36
CA THR A 129 27.36 12.94 32.62
C THR A 129 27.07 11.71 33.48
N GLY A 130 25.81 11.31 33.52
CA GLY A 130 25.35 10.04 34.07
C GLY A 130 24.21 9.47 33.25
N GLU A 131 23.61 8.38 33.71
CA GLU A 131 22.45 7.77 33.06
C GLU A 131 21.15 8.45 33.52
N LEU A 132 20.23 8.68 32.59
CA LEU A 132 18.95 9.32 32.83
C LEU A 132 17.92 8.29 33.31
N TYR A 133 17.26 8.59 34.42
CA TYR A 133 16.16 7.81 34.98
C TYR A 133 14.92 8.67 35.09
N ILE A 134 13.77 8.11 34.71
CA ILE A 134 12.47 8.78 34.80
C ILE A 134 11.60 8.10 35.84
N GLY A 135 10.89 8.87 36.66
CA GLY A 135 9.94 8.36 37.66
C GLY A 135 8.61 9.10 37.60
N GLY A 136 7.73 8.80 38.54
CA GLY A 136 6.43 9.48 38.70
C GLY A 136 5.27 8.78 38.01
N ALA A 137 4.16 9.51 37.85
CA ALA A 137 2.89 8.96 37.39
C ALA A 137 2.88 8.64 35.88
N GLY A 138 3.83 9.17 35.12
CA GLY A 138 3.98 8.89 33.68
C GLY A 138 4.55 7.49 33.38
N LEU A 139 5.01 6.74 34.39
CA LEU A 139 5.52 5.39 34.17
C LEU A 139 4.43 4.42 33.72
N ALA A 140 4.72 3.67 32.67
CA ALA A 140 3.90 2.54 32.25
C ALA A 140 3.84 1.44 33.33
N ARG A 141 2.92 0.50 33.13
CA ARG A 141 2.84 -0.71 33.96
C ARG A 141 4.14 -1.53 33.86
N GLY A 142 4.61 -1.72 32.62
CA GLY A 142 5.73 -2.57 32.24
C GLY A 142 5.54 -3.07 30.80
N TYR A 143 6.39 -4.01 30.37
CA TYR A 143 6.29 -4.66 29.07
C TYR A 143 5.30 -5.83 29.08
N ALA A 144 4.41 -5.90 28.08
CA ALA A 144 3.42 -6.96 27.97
C ALA A 144 4.09 -8.34 27.82
N GLY A 145 3.73 -9.30 28.67
CA GLY A 145 4.28 -10.66 28.64
C GLY A 145 5.77 -10.78 29.03
N ARG A 146 6.42 -9.69 29.44
CA ARG A 146 7.87 -9.64 29.74
C ARG A 146 8.17 -9.11 31.15
N PRO A 147 7.85 -9.88 32.20
CA PRO A 147 8.11 -9.47 33.58
C PRO A 147 9.62 -9.38 33.89
N ASP A 148 10.44 -10.17 33.19
CA ASP A 148 11.90 -10.14 33.25
C ASP A 148 12.47 -8.78 32.84
N LEU A 149 12.13 -8.30 31.64
CA LEU A 149 12.55 -6.98 31.16
C LEU A 149 11.94 -5.85 31.97
N THR A 150 10.71 -6.04 32.44
CA THR A 150 10.05 -5.06 33.29
C THR A 150 10.82 -4.87 34.60
N ALA A 151 11.24 -5.96 35.25
CA ALA A 151 12.01 -5.87 36.50
C ALA A 151 13.42 -5.29 36.29
N ASP A 152 14.05 -5.57 35.15
CA ASP A 152 15.37 -5.01 34.79
C ASP A 152 15.32 -3.49 34.56
N ARG A 153 14.28 -3.00 33.86
CA ARG A 153 14.17 -1.58 33.47
C ARG A 153 13.37 -0.71 34.42
N PHE A 154 12.34 -1.24 35.08
CA PHE A 154 11.50 -0.51 36.05
C PHE A 154 11.96 -0.82 37.49
N VAL A 155 13.06 -0.19 37.88
CA VAL A 155 13.77 -0.42 39.15
C VAL A 155 13.17 0.39 40.30
N PRO A 156 13.42 0.03 41.58
CA PRO A 156 12.98 0.85 42.73
C PRO A 156 13.57 2.26 42.71
N ASP A 157 12.78 3.29 43.08
CA ASP A 157 13.27 4.66 43.27
C ASP A 157 13.80 4.86 44.70
N PRO A 158 15.13 4.98 44.91
CA PRO A 158 15.68 5.21 46.25
C PRO A 158 15.39 6.62 46.80
N TYR A 159 14.87 7.53 45.97
CA TYR A 159 14.55 8.91 46.33
C TYR A 159 13.05 9.21 46.33
N GLY A 160 12.22 8.21 46.02
CA GLY A 160 10.76 8.33 45.95
C GLY A 160 10.07 7.86 47.24
N PRO A 161 8.74 7.99 47.33
CA PRO A 161 7.98 7.37 48.41
C PRO A 161 8.11 5.84 48.37
N PRO A 162 7.82 5.12 49.49
CA PRO A 162 7.84 3.66 49.50
C PRO A 162 7.03 3.04 48.36
N GLY A 163 7.66 2.13 47.60
CA GLY A 163 7.06 1.48 46.43
C GLY A 163 7.16 2.26 45.11
N ALA A 164 7.76 3.45 45.11
CA ALA A 164 8.03 4.19 43.89
C ALA A 164 9.05 3.46 43.00
N ARG A 165 8.94 3.69 41.69
CA ARG A 165 9.80 3.10 40.65
C ARG A 165 10.43 4.19 39.79
N LEU A 166 11.59 3.87 39.23
CA LEU A 166 12.27 4.58 38.15
C LEU A 166 12.32 3.67 36.92
N TYR A 167 12.14 4.24 35.74
CA TYR A 167 12.50 3.63 34.47
C TYR A 167 13.93 4.02 34.09
N ARG A 168 14.76 3.01 33.83
CA ARG A 168 16.13 3.14 33.36
C ARG A 168 16.16 3.33 31.84
N THR A 169 16.43 4.56 31.38
CA THR A 169 16.22 4.94 29.97
C THR A 169 17.29 4.43 29.00
N GLY A 170 18.49 4.12 29.48
CA GLY A 170 19.68 3.87 28.66
C GLY A 170 20.31 5.12 28.05
N ASP A 171 19.75 6.31 28.31
CA ASP A 171 20.26 7.57 27.78
C ASP A 171 21.26 8.22 28.74
N LEU A 172 22.35 8.73 28.19
CA LEU A 172 23.31 9.57 28.89
C LEU A 172 22.86 11.02 28.86
N ALA A 173 22.87 11.66 30.03
CA ALA A 173 22.47 13.05 30.18
C ALA A 173 23.34 13.75 31.22
N ARG A 174 23.27 15.08 31.24
CA ARG A 174 23.86 15.90 32.31
C ARG A 174 22.91 17.02 32.70
N VAL A 175 22.92 17.37 33.99
CA VAL A 175 22.17 18.53 34.50
C VAL A 175 23.02 19.78 34.28
N LEU A 176 22.48 20.79 33.61
CA LEU A 176 23.12 22.08 33.38
C LEU A 176 23.01 22.99 34.63
N PRO A 177 23.82 24.07 34.74
CA PRO A 177 23.78 24.98 35.89
C PRO A 177 22.41 25.61 36.15
N ASP A 178 21.60 25.79 35.11
CA ASP A 178 20.23 26.31 35.22
C ASP A 178 19.20 25.23 35.62
N GLY A 179 19.65 24.00 35.90
CA GLY A 179 18.81 22.87 36.29
C GLY A 179 18.05 22.21 35.13
N THR A 180 18.31 22.60 33.88
CA THR A 180 17.80 21.87 32.71
C THR A 180 18.66 20.64 32.43
N ILE A 181 18.07 19.64 31.78
CA ILE A 181 18.75 18.40 31.43
C ILE A 181 19.16 18.49 29.96
N GLN A 182 20.42 18.22 29.69
CA GLN A 182 20.95 18.08 28.34
C GLN A 182 21.18 16.59 28.04
N TYR A 183 20.61 16.14 26.93
CA TYR A 183 20.89 14.82 26.37
C TYR A 183 22.32 14.81 25.80
N VAL A 184 23.06 13.72 26.03
CA VAL A 184 24.46 13.55 25.61
C VAL A 184 24.58 12.43 24.57
N GLY A 185 23.85 11.32 24.76
CA GLY A 185 23.98 10.14 23.93
C GLY A 185 23.38 8.93 24.62
N ARG A 186 23.89 7.73 24.34
CA ARG A 186 23.40 6.47 24.90
C ARG A 186 24.49 5.63 25.52
N THR A 187 24.10 4.77 26.45
CA THR A 187 24.99 3.77 27.06
C THR A 187 25.20 2.54 26.18
N ASP A 188 24.26 2.30 25.26
CA ASP A 188 24.28 1.23 24.26
C ASP A 188 24.48 1.80 22.84
N ASP A 189 24.58 0.90 21.85
CA ASP A 189 24.79 1.25 20.44
C ASP A 189 23.51 1.67 19.70
N GLU A 190 22.38 1.78 20.41
CA GLU A 190 21.11 2.20 19.78
C GLU A 190 21.18 3.66 19.34
N VAL A 191 20.52 3.97 18.24
CA VAL A 191 20.45 5.34 17.68
C VAL A 191 19.02 5.67 17.27
N LYS A 192 18.75 6.95 17.03
CA LYS A 192 17.46 7.44 16.55
C LYS A 192 17.60 7.80 15.08
N ILE A 193 16.88 7.10 14.22
CA ILE A 193 16.83 7.31 12.77
C ILE A 193 15.37 7.63 12.41
N ASN A 194 15.12 8.79 11.82
CA ASN A 194 13.78 9.23 11.41
C ASN A 194 12.72 9.14 12.55
N GLY A 195 13.12 9.49 13.78
CA GLY A 195 12.26 9.49 14.96
C GLY A 195 12.07 8.13 15.62
N VAL A 196 12.60 7.05 15.03
CA VAL A 196 12.48 5.68 15.54
C VAL A 196 13.77 5.28 16.25
N ARG A 197 13.62 4.67 17.43
CA ARG A 197 14.75 4.10 18.20
C ARG A 197 15.10 2.75 17.58
N VAL A 198 16.34 2.61 17.11
CA VAL A 198 16.81 1.44 16.36
C VAL A 198 18.13 0.92 16.90
N ALA A 199 18.32 -0.40 16.87
CA ALA A 199 19.57 -1.06 17.23
C ALA A 199 20.32 -1.50 15.96
N PRO A 200 21.48 -0.89 15.62
CA PRO A 200 22.28 -1.31 14.46
C PRO A 200 22.67 -2.80 14.45
N ALA A 201 22.73 -3.42 15.63
CA ALA A 201 22.98 -4.86 15.77
C ALA A 201 21.88 -5.73 15.13
N GLU A 202 20.63 -5.27 15.08
CA GLU A 202 19.52 -5.98 14.42
C GLU A 202 19.72 -5.97 12.90
N ALA A 203 20.06 -4.81 12.33
CA ALA A 203 20.40 -4.69 10.92
C ALA A 203 21.61 -5.56 10.54
N ARG A 204 22.62 -5.61 11.42
CA ARG A 204 23.77 -6.53 11.27
C ARG A 204 23.33 -7.99 11.29
N ALA A 205 22.48 -8.39 12.24
CA ALA A 205 22.02 -9.77 12.35
C ALA A 205 21.26 -10.21 11.09
N ALA A 206 20.37 -9.37 10.58
CA ALA A 206 19.66 -9.62 9.33
C ALA A 206 20.61 -9.73 8.11
N LEU A 207 21.62 -8.85 8.03
CA LEU A 207 22.66 -8.92 7.00
C LEU A 207 23.43 -10.25 7.01
N LEU A 208 23.75 -10.79 8.19
CA LEU A 208 24.48 -12.05 8.31
C LEU A 208 23.67 -13.29 7.90
N VAL A 209 22.34 -13.17 7.82
CA VAL A 209 21.44 -14.22 7.32
C VAL A 209 21.23 -14.09 5.81
N ALA A 210 21.60 -12.96 5.20
CA ALA A 210 21.42 -12.72 3.77
C ALA A 210 22.35 -13.64 2.93
N PRO A 211 21.82 -14.36 1.92
CA PRO A 211 22.64 -15.26 1.12
C PRO A 211 23.79 -14.54 0.41
N GLY A 212 25.03 -14.98 0.69
CA GLY A 212 26.26 -14.43 0.10
C GLY A 212 27.03 -13.46 1.01
N VAL A 213 26.43 -12.98 2.11
CA VAL A 213 27.13 -12.16 3.10
C VAL A 213 27.91 -13.05 4.07
N ARG A 214 29.22 -12.81 4.21
CA ARG A 214 30.12 -13.56 5.10
C ARG A 214 30.33 -12.88 6.44
N ASP A 215 30.39 -11.54 6.44
CA ASP A 215 30.47 -10.73 7.65
C ASP A 215 29.89 -9.33 7.37
N ALA A 216 29.46 -8.65 8.42
CA ALA A 216 28.93 -7.29 8.31
C ALA A 216 29.11 -6.49 9.61
N VAL A 217 29.19 -5.17 9.48
CA VAL A 217 29.12 -4.23 10.59
C VAL A 217 28.21 -3.08 10.18
N VAL A 218 27.21 -2.78 11.00
CA VAL A 218 26.32 -1.63 10.78
C VAL A 218 26.64 -0.57 11.82
N VAL A 219 26.83 0.67 11.37
CA VAL A 219 27.16 1.81 12.24
C VAL A 219 26.31 3.02 11.88
N PRO A 220 25.99 3.87 12.87
CA PRO A 220 25.47 5.19 12.57
C PRO A 220 26.55 6.04 11.87
N TRP A 221 26.12 6.78 10.87
CA TRP A 221 26.94 7.72 10.12
C TRP A 221 26.15 9.02 9.94
N ARG A 222 26.84 10.16 9.95
CA ARG A 222 26.23 11.44 9.60
C ARG A 222 26.61 11.79 8.19
N ASP A 223 25.62 12.05 7.35
CA ASP A 223 25.87 12.57 6.01
C ASP A 223 26.40 14.01 6.05
N HIS A 224 26.73 14.56 4.89
CA HIS A 224 27.20 15.93 4.70
C HIS A 224 26.19 17.00 5.09
N GLN A 225 24.90 16.66 5.27
CA GLN A 225 23.85 17.53 5.82
C GLN A 225 23.67 17.36 7.34
N GLY A 226 24.46 16.49 7.95
CA GLY A 226 24.45 16.18 9.38
C GLY A 226 23.31 15.25 9.80
N GLU A 227 22.58 14.63 8.87
CA GLU A 227 21.50 13.69 9.17
C GLU A 227 22.08 12.33 9.59
N GLN A 228 21.53 11.76 10.67
CA GLN A 228 21.91 10.43 11.14
C GLN A 228 21.29 9.36 10.24
N ARG A 229 22.13 8.50 9.66
CA ARG A 229 21.75 7.33 8.86
C ARG A 229 22.51 6.11 9.33
N LEU A 230 22.07 4.92 8.89
CA LEU A 230 22.83 3.69 9.08
C LEU A 230 23.66 3.39 7.82
N VAL A 231 24.90 2.93 8.01
CA VAL A 231 25.77 2.41 6.96
C VAL A 231 26.15 0.99 7.31
N ALA A 232 26.03 0.09 6.34
CA ALA A 232 26.47 -1.28 6.46
C ALA A 232 27.78 -1.49 5.70
N TYR A 233 28.81 -1.93 6.42
CA TYR A 233 30.03 -2.45 5.83
C TYR A 233 29.89 -3.96 5.69
N VAL A 234 30.00 -4.49 4.48
CA VAL A 234 29.61 -5.87 4.14
C VAL A 234 30.76 -6.59 3.46
N VAL A 235 31.03 -7.81 3.92
CA VAL A 235 32.00 -8.72 3.29
C VAL A 235 31.23 -9.78 2.52
N ALA A 236 31.22 -9.70 1.19
CA ALA A 236 30.59 -10.66 0.28
C ALA A 236 31.43 -10.82 -1.00
N GLU A 237 31.18 -11.86 -1.80
CA GLU A 237 31.83 -12.01 -3.12
C GLU A 237 31.30 -11.00 -4.15
N ASP A 238 30.01 -10.69 -4.07
CA ASP A 238 29.36 -9.63 -4.83
C ASP A 238 28.41 -8.87 -3.89
N VAL A 239 28.63 -7.57 -3.74
CA VAL A 239 27.77 -6.69 -2.93
C VAL A 239 26.87 -5.95 -3.91
N ASP A 240 25.62 -6.39 -4.01
CA ASP A 240 24.53 -5.65 -4.66
C ASP A 240 23.74 -4.87 -3.59
N PRO A 241 23.95 -3.54 -3.45
CA PRO A 241 23.26 -2.72 -2.46
C PRO A 241 21.73 -2.74 -2.62
N ALA A 242 21.22 -2.82 -3.85
CA ALA A 242 19.79 -2.82 -4.11
C ALA A 242 19.16 -4.14 -3.63
N ARG A 243 19.82 -5.28 -3.90
CA ARG A 243 19.39 -6.59 -3.36
C ARG A 243 19.47 -6.64 -1.84
N LEU A 244 20.57 -6.21 -1.23
CA LEU A 244 20.71 -6.23 0.23
C LEU A 244 19.66 -5.35 0.89
N ARG A 245 19.41 -4.15 0.34
CA ARG A 245 18.35 -3.27 0.81
C ARG A 245 16.98 -3.92 0.72
N ARG A 246 16.62 -4.52 -0.43
CA ARG A 246 15.33 -5.24 -0.58
C ARG A 246 15.17 -6.37 0.44
N LEU A 247 16.23 -7.16 0.67
CA LEU A 247 16.21 -8.24 1.65
C LEU A 247 16.00 -7.71 3.07
N LEU A 248 16.72 -6.64 3.44
CA LEU A 248 16.59 -6.02 4.76
C LEU A 248 15.22 -5.36 4.94
N SER A 249 14.71 -4.66 3.93
CA SER A 249 13.40 -4.01 3.98
C SER A 249 12.22 -4.99 4.10
N ALA A 250 12.42 -6.28 3.79
CA ALA A 250 11.40 -7.30 3.95
C ALA A 250 11.26 -7.81 5.40
N VAL A 251 12.28 -7.58 6.24
CA VAL A 251 12.40 -8.18 7.59
C VAL A 251 12.82 -7.17 8.66
N LEU A 252 12.99 -5.90 8.30
CA LEU A 252 13.33 -4.83 9.21
C LEU A 252 12.45 -3.61 8.94
N PRO A 253 12.05 -2.88 10.00
CA PRO A 253 11.48 -1.54 9.87
C PRO A 253 12.36 -0.63 9.02
N ALA A 254 11.76 0.30 8.26
CA ALA A 254 12.48 1.16 7.33
C ALA A 254 13.65 1.95 7.95
N ALA A 255 13.53 2.36 9.22
CA ALA A 255 14.58 3.08 9.94
C ALA A 255 15.82 2.23 10.31
N LEU A 256 15.69 0.90 10.29
CA LEU A 256 16.78 -0.06 10.52
C LEU A 256 17.52 -0.46 9.25
N VAL A 257 16.98 -0.13 8.07
CA VAL A 257 17.59 -0.47 6.79
C VAL A 257 18.74 0.50 6.50
N PRO A 258 19.98 0.03 6.30
CA PRO A 258 21.12 0.88 5.98
C PRO A 258 20.88 1.71 4.71
N ALA A 259 21.27 2.98 4.78
CA ALA A 259 21.24 3.90 3.66
C ALA A 259 22.37 3.62 2.65
N LEU A 260 23.49 3.05 3.10
CA LEU A 260 24.63 2.68 2.25
C LEU A 260 25.11 1.27 2.58
N PHE A 261 25.62 0.58 1.55
CA PHE A 261 26.26 -0.73 1.65
C PHE A 261 27.67 -0.63 1.08
N VAL A 262 28.68 -0.65 1.95
CA VAL A 262 30.09 -0.48 1.59
C VAL A 262 30.75 -1.85 1.55
N PRO A 263 31.23 -2.32 0.39
CA PRO A 263 31.94 -3.59 0.31
C PRO A 263 33.30 -3.50 1.02
N LEU A 264 33.64 -4.54 1.79
CA LEU A 264 34.96 -4.73 2.39
C LEU A 264 35.48 -6.14 2.08
N GLU A 265 36.80 -6.27 1.92
CA GLU A 265 37.43 -7.59 1.85
C GLU A 265 37.36 -8.34 3.19
N ARG A 266 37.45 -7.58 4.31
CA ARG A 266 37.30 -8.08 5.69
C ARG A 266 36.94 -6.94 6.64
N ILE A 267 36.25 -7.27 7.74
CA ILE A 267 35.99 -6.31 8.81
C ILE A 267 37.29 -6.05 9.60
N PRO A 268 37.73 -4.79 9.79
CA PRO A 268 38.87 -4.48 10.63
C PRO A 268 38.53 -4.79 12.09
N LEU A 269 39.45 -5.44 12.81
CA LEU A 269 39.27 -5.84 14.20
C LEU A 269 40.33 -5.17 15.10
N THR A 270 39.93 -4.80 16.30
CA THR A 270 40.82 -4.38 17.39
C THR A 270 41.68 -5.54 17.89
N VAL A 271 42.69 -5.25 18.72
CA VAL A 271 43.53 -6.28 19.39
C VAL A 271 42.74 -7.29 20.23
N ASN A 272 41.52 -6.94 20.63
CA ASN A 272 40.61 -7.80 21.40
C ASN A 272 39.61 -8.58 20.52
N GLY A 273 39.78 -8.56 19.19
CA GLY A 273 38.93 -9.29 18.25
C GLY A 273 37.54 -8.68 18.01
N LYS A 274 37.26 -7.48 18.51
CA LYS A 274 36.01 -6.73 18.23
C LYS A 274 36.17 -5.86 16.99
N PRO A 275 35.10 -5.59 16.20
CA PRO A 275 35.14 -4.63 15.10
C PRO A 275 35.73 -3.27 15.50
N ASP A 276 36.77 -2.85 14.79
CA ASP A 276 37.40 -1.54 14.97
C ASP A 276 36.67 -0.50 14.12
N ARG A 277 35.65 0.14 14.74
CA ARG A 277 34.82 1.14 14.07
C ARG A 277 35.63 2.37 13.62
N ALA A 278 36.73 2.70 14.30
CA ALA A 278 37.58 3.83 13.94
C ALA A 278 38.45 3.55 12.71
N ALA A 279 38.67 2.27 12.41
CA ALA A 279 39.42 1.81 11.23
C ALA A 279 38.53 1.51 10.01
N LEU A 280 37.20 1.68 10.12
CA LEU A 280 36.31 1.57 8.97
C LEU A 280 36.57 2.74 8.00
N PRO A 281 36.65 2.48 6.68
CA PRO A 281 36.84 3.56 5.71
C PRO A 281 35.63 4.50 5.74
N ALA A 282 35.83 5.76 5.35
CA ALA A 282 34.71 6.66 5.15
C ALA A 282 33.76 6.05 4.09
N PRO A 283 32.43 6.12 4.28
CA PRO A 283 31.48 5.66 3.29
C PRO A 283 31.45 6.67 2.14
N GLU A 284 32.41 6.55 1.24
CA GLU A 284 32.37 7.24 -0.04
C GLU A 284 31.37 6.51 -0.94
N PRO A 285 30.46 7.24 -1.62
CA PRO A 285 29.67 6.65 -2.69
C PRO A 285 30.63 6.02 -3.70
N ALA A 286 30.27 4.87 -4.29
CA ALA A 286 31.15 4.12 -5.19
C ALA A 286 31.66 5.00 -6.36
N GLY A 287 32.80 5.64 -6.14
CA GLY A 287 33.27 6.79 -6.91
C GLY A 287 34.30 6.46 -7.98
N ASP A 288 34.36 5.22 -8.45
CA ASP A 288 35.32 4.81 -9.50
C ASP A 288 34.62 4.27 -10.76
N ARG A 289 33.40 4.76 -11.03
CA ARG A 289 32.79 4.68 -12.35
C ARG A 289 33.24 5.89 -13.16
N THR A 290 33.79 5.67 -14.36
CA THR A 290 34.12 6.75 -15.31
C THR A 290 32.97 7.74 -15.39
N HIS A 291 33.21 8.99 -14.96
CA HIS A 291 32.18 10.02 -14.94
C HIS A 291 31.71 10.33 -16.37
N VAL A 292 30.41 10.15 -16.61
CA VAL A 292 29.74 10.48 -17.88
C VAL A 292 28.77 11.63 -17.59
N ALA A 293 29.01 12.79 -18.18
CA ALA A 293 28.18 13.96 -17.91
C ALA A 293 26.74 13.78 -18.44
N PRO A 294 25.71 14.19 -17.67
CA PRO A 294 24.32 14.30 -18.13
C PRO A 294 24.21 15.06 -19.47
N SER A 295 23.71 14.39 -20.49
CA SER A 295 23.74 14.80 -21.90
C SER A 295 22.42 15.38 -22.38
N THR A 296 21.27 14.91 -21.86
CA THR A 296 19.95 15.42 -22.25
C THR A 296 19.45 16.53 -21.31
N PRO A 297 18.47 17.36 -21.72
CA PRO A 297 17.88 18.38 -20.84
C PRO A 297 17.26 17.79 -19.56
N ILE A 298 16.59 16.63 -19.66
CA ILE A 298 15.97 15.96 -18.52
C ILE A 298 17.03 15.32 -17.62
N GLU A 299 18.06 14.69 -18.19
CA GLU A 299 19.19 14.18 -17.42
C GLU A 299 19.83 15.30 -16.58
N ARG A 300 20.11 16.47 -17.19
CA ARG A 300 20.65 17.63 -16.45
C ARG A 300 19.70 18.11 -15.36
N ALA A 301 18.40 18.17 -15.64
CA ALA A 301 17.42 18.63 -14.66
C ALA A 301 17.31 17.68 -13.45
N ILE A 302 17.30 16.37 -13.68
CA ILE A 302 17.29 15.35 -12.62
C ILE A 302 18.63 15.37 -11.86
N ALA A 303 19.76 15.48 -12.57
CA ALA A 303 21.09 15.54 -11.97
C ALA A 303 21.26 16.75 -11.05
N GLU A 304 20.72 17.91 -11.43
CA GLU A 304 20.70 19.10 -10.57
C GLU A 304 19.83 18.91 -9.32
N ILE A 305 18.68 18.24 -9.45
CA ILE A 305 17.82 17.92 -8.31
C ILE A 305 18.57 16.97 -7.37
N TRP A 306 19.17 15.90 -7.90
CA TRP A 306 19.95 14.94 -7.13
C TRP A 306 21.14 15.61 -6.47
N SER A 307 21.92 16.42 -7.18
CA SER A 307 23.07 17.15 -6.61
C SER A 307 22.66 18.01 -5.42
N ARG A 308 21.50 18.68 -5.49
CA ARG A 308 21.00 19.52 -4.40
C ARG A 308 20.46 18.70 -3.23
N VAL A 309 19.68 17.65 -3.53
CA VAL A 309 19.04 16.81 -2.52
C VAL A 309 20.07 15.91 -1.82
N LEU A 310 21.01 15.35 -2.55
CA LEU A 310 22.07 14.47 -2.06
C LEU A 310 23.37 15.23 -1.76
N GLY A 311 23.41 16.56 -1.90
CA GLY A 311 24.60 17.40 -1.64
C GLY A 311 25.87 16.98 -2.40
N LEU A 312 25.72 16.46 -3.62
CA LEU A 312 26.82 16.01 -4.47
C LEU A 312 27.35 17.16 -5.33
N GLU A 313 28.66 17.22 -5.55
CA GLU A 313 29.28 18.22 -6.43
C GLU A 313 28.99 17.91 -7.91
N ARG A 314 28.94 16.61 -8.27
CA ARG A 314 28.66 16.13 -9.63
C ARG A 314 27.86 14.83 -9.57
N VAL A 315 26.94 14.65 -10.52
CA VAL A 315 26.17 13.42 -10.74
C VAL A 315 26.40 12.97 -12.19
N SER A 316 26.75 11.70 -12.37
CA SER A 316 26.97 11.00 -13.65
C SER A 316 25.65 10.48 -14.23
N ALA A 317 25.58 10.33 -15.55
CA ALA A 317 24.43 9.75 -16.23
C ALA A 317 24.15 8.28 -15.82
N HIS A 318 25.18 7.55 -15.39
CA HIS A 318 25.09 6.15 -14.95
C HIS A 318 24.99 5.97 -13.44
N ASP A 319 24.75 7.06 -12.70
CA ASP A 319 24.57 7.02 -11.26
C ASP A 319 23.18 6.49 -10.89
N ASN A 320 23.13 5.67 -9.85
CA ASN A 320 21.90 5.26 -9.18
C ASN A 320 21.64 6.13 -7.95
N PHE A 321 20.41 6.57 -7.73
CA PHE A 321 20.04 7.45 -6.60
C PHE A 321 20.40 6.86 -5.23
N PHE A 322 20.22 5.55 -5.08
CA PHE A 322 20.36 4.85 -3.82
C PHE A 322 21.82 4.52 -3.47
N ASP A 323 22.71 4.51 -4.44
CA ASP A 323 24.16 4.34 -4.21
C ASP A 323 24.76 5.52 -3.43
N TYR A 324 24.10 6.67 -3.47
CA TYR A 324 24.47 7.89 -2.75
C TYR A 324 23.70 8.08 -1.44
N GLY A 325 23.02 7.04 -0.94
CA GLY A 325 22.33 7.10 0.35
C GLY A 325 20.87 7.54 0.24
N GLY A 326 20.30 7.55 -0.97
CA GLY A 326 18.87 7.77 -1.19
C GLY A 326 18.01 6.90 -0.26
N ASP A 327 17.02 7.51 0.39
CA ASP A 327 16.01 6.82 1.19
C ASP A 327 14.62 7.41 0.92
N SER A 328 13.60 6.88 1.59
CA SER A 328 12.21 7.29 1.39
C SER A 328 11.98 8.80 1.60
N LEU A 329 12.71 9.43 2.53
CA LEU A 329 12.61 10.87 2.81
C LEU A 329 13.23 11.68 1.68
N LEU A 330 14.42 11.28 1.23
CA LEU A 330 15.13 11.92 0.12
C LEU A 330 14.38 11.76 -1.20
N VAL A 331 13.76 10.60 -1.43
CA VAL A 331 12.94 10.37 -2.61
C VAL A 331 11.74 11.33 -2.63
N ILE A 332 11.07 11.57 -1.50
CA ILE A 332 10.00 12.57 -1.41
C ILE A 332 10.51 13.96 -1.80
N ARG A 333 11.72 14.35 -1.34
CA ARG A 333 12.36 15.62 -1.75
C ARG A 333 12.61 15.69 -3.26
N VAL A 334 13.16 14.62 -3.84
CA VAL A 334 13.43 14.54 -5.29
C VAL A 334 12.15 14.65 -6.09
N ILE A 335 11.10 13.88 -5.75
CA ILE A 335 9.81 13.91 -6.44
C ILE A 335 9.17 15.29 -6.33
N GLY A 336 9.18 15.89 -5.14
CA GLY A 336 8.65 17.25 -4.93
C GLY A 336 9.40 18.30 -5.77
N ALA A 337 10.73 18.22 -5.82
CA ALA A 337 11.55 19.12 -6.63
C ALA A 337 11.37 18.90 -8.15
N ALA A 338 11.23 17.65 -8.58
CA ALA A 338 10.97 17.27 -9.96
C ALA A 338 9.59 17.77 -10.43
N ARG A 339 8.56 17.60 -9.60
CA ARG A 339 7.20 18.11 -9.86
C ARG A 339 7.19 19.63 -10.04
N ARG A 340 7.95 20.39 -9.23
CA ARG A 340 8.08 21.85 -9.39
C ARG A 340 8.71 22.27 -10.73
N ARG A 341 9.49 21.39 -11.35
CA ARG A 341 10.07 21.59 -12.69
C ARG A 341 9.22 21.02 -13.82
N GLY A 342 8.00 20.54 -13.51
CA GLY A 342 7.13 19.90 -14.49
C GLY A 342 7.59 18.51 -14.94
N LEU A 343 8.52 17.88 -14.22
CA LEU A 343 8.99 16.54 -14.52
C LEU A 343 8.05 15.50 -13.88
N PRO A 344 7.44 14.58 -14.64
CA PRO A 344 6.54 13.54 -14.13
C PRO A 344 7.28 12.38 -13.44
N LEU A 345 8.26 12.70 -12.58
CA LEU A 345 9.09 11.73 -11.88
C LEU A 345 8.32 11.13 -10.68
N THR A 346 8.27 9.80 -10.58
CA THR A 346 7.56 9.07 -9.52
C THR A 346 8.50 8.22 -8.65
N LEU A 347 8.01 7.82 -7.47
CA LEU A 347 8.72 6.92 -6.55
C LEU A 347 9.09 5.60 -7.23
N ARG A 348 8.14 5.01 -7.95
CA ARG A 348 8.35 3.76 -8.69
C ARG A 348 9.47 3.90 -9.72
N MET A 349 9.49 4.99 -10.49
CA MET A 349 10.53 5.20 -11.50
C MET A 349 11.93 5.25 -10.88
N LEU A 350 12.10 5.87 -9.71
CA LEU A 350 13.40 5.86 -9.01
C LEU A 350 13.87 4.46 -8.61
N TYR A 351 12.95 3.54 -8.28
CA TYR A 351 13.26 2.14 -7.95
C TYR A 351 13.35 1.21 -9.17
N GLU A 352 12.71 1.57 -10.27
CA GLU A 352 12.63 0.77 -11.50
C GLU A 352 13.82 1.00 -12.43
N TYR A 353 14.36 2.22 -12.45
CA TYR A 353 15.46 2.60 -13.33
C TYR A 353 16.77 2.72 -12.57
N ASP A 354 17.72 1.85 -12.90
CA ASP A 354 18.99 1.72 -12.18
C ASP A 354 20.01 2.84 -12.46
N THR A 355 19.73 3.74 -13.41
CA THR A 355 20.61 4.86 -13.76
C THR A 355 19.82 6.14 -14.01
N LEU A 356 20.46 7.29 -13.77
CA LEU A 356 19.88 8.60 -14.07
C LEU A 356 19.47 8.74 -15.54
N ALA A 357 20.26 8.21 -16.47
CA ALA A 357 19.96 8.22 -17.91
C ALA A 357 18.67 7.44 -18.22
N ALA A 358 18.54 6.19 -17.74
CA ALA A 358 17.36 5.37 -17.95
C ALA A 358 16.10 6.00 -17.30
N LEU A 359 16.27 6.60 -16.12
CA LEU A 359 15.22 7.35 -15.45
C LEU A 359 14.79 8.57 -16.27
N ALA A 360 15.75 9.32 -16.80
CA ALA A 360 15.50 10.50 -17.61
C ALA A 360 14.78 10.17 -18.91
N GLU A 361 15.14 9.07 -19.59
CA GLU A 361 14.47 8.60 -20.80
C GLU A 361 13.00 8.23 -20.56
N ALA A 362 12.72 7.58 -19.42
CA ALA A 362 11.35 7.28 -19.01
C ALA A 362 10.54 8.54 -18.69
N VAL A 363 11.16 9.55 -18.07
CA VAL A 363 10.53 10.86 -17.83
C VAL A 363 10.32 11.61 -19.14
N ASP A 364 11.26 11.55 -20.09
CA ASP A 364 11.17 12.18 -21.41
C ASP A 364 10.02 11.59 -22.23
N SER A 365 9.91 10.26 -22.25
CA SER A 365 8.81 9.54 -22.91
C SER A 365 7.43 9.97 -22.37
N LEU A 366 7.34 10.28 -21.08
CA LEU A 366 6.11 10.81 -20.46
C LEU A 366 5.87 12.28 -20.82
N MET A 367 6.92 13.08 -20.99
CA MET A 367 6.84 14.50 -21.36
C MET A 367 6.56 14.71 -22.85
N GLU A 368 7.12 13.89 -23.75
CA GLU A 368 6.81 13.90 -25.18
C GLU A 368 5.34 13.54 -25.44
N GLY A 369 4.76 12.67 -24.62
CA GLY A 369 3.32 12.40 -24.60
C GLY A 369 2.45 13.57 -24.10
N GLN A 370 3.05 14.58 -23.46
CA GLN A 370 2.40 15.77 -22.89
C GLN A 370 2.66 17.05 -23.71
N GLY A 371 3.49 16.99 -24.75
CA GLY A 371 3.91 18.13 -25.56
C GLY A 371 2.88 18.61 -26.60
N MET A 372 1.74 19.14 -26.15
CA MET A 372 0.99 20.14 -26.92
C MET A 372 0.27 21.11 -25.98
N THR A 373 0.71 22.37 -26.04
CA THR A 373 0.22 23.62 -25.42
C THR A 373 0.63 23.95 -23.97
N THR A 374 1.62 24.83 -23.88
CA THR A 374 1.82 25.84 -22.83
C THR A 374 0.79 26.96 -22.98
N ASP A 375 -0.08 27.19 -22.00
CA ASP A 375 -0.16 28.44 -21.23
C ASP A 375 -1.38 28.48 -20.28
N ALA A 376 -1.15 29.14 -19.14
CA ALA A 376 -2.09 29.66 -18.16
C ALA A 376 -2.89 28.69 -17.27
N HIS A 377 -2.92 29.01 -15.98
CA HIS A 377 -3.71 28.40 -14.92
C HIS A 377 -5.17 28.10 -15.35
N PRO A 378 -5.76 26.96 -14.94
CA PRO A 378 -7.20 26.82 -14.91
C PRO A 378 -7.71 26.69 -13.48
N THR A 379 -8.40 27.75 -13.04
CA THR A 379 -9.69 27.63 -12.35
C THR A 379 -10.59 26.65 -13.09
N ALA A 380 -11.40 25.90 -12.33
CA ALA A 380 -12.36 24.92 -12.81
C ALA A 380 -13.09 25.34 -14.10
N GLU A 381 -12.86 24.58 -15.18
CA GLU A 381 -13.68 24.61 -16.40
C GLU A 381 -14.25 23.20 -16.68
N PRO A 382 -15.37 23.11 -17.44
CA PRO A 382 -16.16 21.90 -17.56
C PRO A 382 -15.44 20.83 -18.40
N VAL A 383 -15.50 19.59 -17.92
CA VAL A 383 -14.92 18.40 -18.56
C VAL A 383 -15.42 18.25 -20.00
N ARG A 384 -14.53 18.40 -20.99
CA ARG A 384 -14.79 18.05 -22.40
C ARG A 384 -14.94 16.53 -22.52
N ALA A 385 -15.98 16.09 -23.24
CA ALA A 385 -16.23 14.69 -23.54
C ALA A 385 -15.00 14.04 -24.21
N VAL A 386 -14.45 12.96 -23.65
CA VAL A 386 -13.57 12.08 -24.43
C VAL A 386 -14.40 11.40 -25.50
N LEU A 387 -14.14 11.83 -26.74
CA LEU A 387 -14.52 11.13 -27.95
C LEU A 387 -13.41 10.12 -28.20
N LEU A 388 -13.73 8.81 -28.17
CA LEU A 388 -12.80 7.82 -28.71
C LEU A 388 -12.39 8.27 -30.13
N PRO A 389 -11.10 8.11 -30.52
CA PRO A 389 -10.63 8.55 -31.82
C PRO A 389 -11.52 8.03 -32.95
N ARG A 390 -11.71 8.80 -34.02
CA ARG A 390 -12.51 8.36 -35.19
C ARG A 390 -12.02 7.04 -35.78
N THR A 391 -10.74 6.70 -35.58
CA THR A 391 -10.11 5.46 -36.05
C THR A 391 -10.31 4.28 -35.10
N PHE A 392 -10.77 4.49 -33.87
CA PHE A 392 -10.87 3.47 -32.82
C PHE A 392 -11.62 2.22 -33.28
N ARG A 393 -12.81 2.38 -33.87
CA ARG A 393 -13.61 1.24 -34.34
C ARG A 393 -12.84 0.37 -35.33
N ARG A 394 -12.14 0.99 -36.29
CA ARG A 394 -11.38 0.26 -37.31
C ARG A 394 -10.17 -0.45 -36.69
N GLU A 395 -9.39 0.27 -35.88
CA GLU A 395 -8.21 -0.27 -35.20
C GLU A 395 -8.58 -1.42 -34.25
N LEU A 396 -9.69 -1.29 -33.52
CA LEU A 396 -10.22 -2.34 -32.65
C LEU A 396 -10.61 -3.58 -33.47
N GLN A 397 -11.30 -3.41 -34.60
CA GLN A 397 -11.70 -4.52 -35.47
C GLN A 397 -10.49 -5.24 -36.10
N GLU A 398 -9.48 -4.48 -36.53
CA GLU A 398 -8.22 -5.03 -37.05
C GLU A 398 -7.47 -5.82 -35.96
N LEU A 399 -7.39 -5.27 -34.74
CA LEU A 399 -6.76 -5.92 -33.61
C LEU A 399 -7.50 -7.20 -33.20
N MET A 400 -8.84 -7.14 -33.10
CA MET A 400 -9.69 -8.30 -32.83
C MET A 400 -9.48 -9.41 -33.85
N ALA A 401 -9.42 -9.08 -35.14
CA ALA A 401 -9.16 -10.05 -36.19
C ALA A 401 -7.76 -10.69 -36.07
N SER A 402 -6.72 -9.88 -35.84
CA SER A 402 -5.33 -10.37 -35.71
C SER A 402 -5.09 -11.27 -34.49
N HIS A 403 -5.92 -11.15 -33.46
CA HIS A 403 -5.82 -11.94 -32.22
C HIS A 403 -6.92 -12.98 -32.08
N HIS A 404 -7.73 -13.23 -33.11
CA HIS A 404 -8.84 -14.17 -33.05
C HIS A 404 -9.78 -13.92 -31.86
N VAL A 405 -10.18 -12.66 -31.66
CA VAL A 405 -11.18 -12.25 -30.66
C VAL A 405 -12.49 -11.97 -31.38
N PRO A 406 -13.48 -12.90 -31.36
CA PRO A 406 -14.67 -12.74 -32.19
C PRO A 406 -15.55 -11.56 -31.81
N GLY A 407 -15.68 -11.26 -30.52
CA GLY A 407 -16.65 -10.30 -30.00
C GLY A 407 -16.19 -9.61 -28.73
N VAL A 408 -16.52 -8.32 -28.62
CA VAL A 408 -16.22 -7.46 -27.47
C VAL A 408 -17.39 -6.54 -27.14
N SER A 409 -17.68 -6.35 -25.86
CA SER A 409 -18.62 -5.34 -25.36
C SER A 409 -17.91 -4.39 -24.39
N ILE A 410 -18.11 -3.08 -24.56
CA ILE A 410 -17.42 -2.02 -23.83
C ILE A 410 -18.45 -1.07 -23.23
N ALA A 411 -18.38 -0.81 -21.92
CA ALA A 411 -19.08 0.31 -21.30
C ALA A 411 -18.09 1.33 -20.73
N LEU A 412 -18.36 2.61 -20.96
CA LEU A 412 -17.60 3.74 -20.42
C LEU A 412 -18.48 4.53 -19.47
N LEU A 413 -17.93 4.84 -18.30
CA LEU A 413 -18.55 5.68 -17.29
C LEU A 413 -17.76 6.98 -17.14
N ARG A 414 -18.46 8.09 -16.92
CA ARG A 414 -17.86 9.39 -16.57
C ARG A 414 -18.74 10.18 -15.64
N GLY A 415 -18.13 10.84 -14.66
CA GLY A 415 -18.86 11.67 -13.71
C GLY A 415 -19.97 10.90 -12.98
N GLY A 416 -19.89 9.58 -12.90
CA GLY A 416 -20.94 8.74 -12.32
C GLY A 416 -22.13 8.44 -13.25
N GLU A 417 -21.96 8.55 -14.56
CA GLU A 417 -22.98 8.17 -15.56
C GLU A 417 -22.40 7.26 -16.64
N VAL A 418 -23.24 6.41 -17.23
CA VAL A 418 -22.89 5.60 -18.41
C VAL A 418 -22.95 6.49 -19.64
N VAL A 419 -21.80 6.76 -20.26
CA VAL A 419 -21.71 7.65 -21.44
C VAL A 419 -21.74 6.88 -22.77
N SER A 420 -21.37 5.60 -22.76
CA SER A 420 -21.47 4.73 -23.93
C SER A 420 -21.48 3.27 -23.51
N VAL A 421 -22.29 2.45 -24.19
CA VAL A 421 -22.15 1.00 -24.20
C VAL A 421 -22.17 0.55 -25.66
N GLU A 422 -21.13 -0.16 -26.10
CA GLU A 422 -20.96 -0.55 -27.50
C GLU A 422 -20.51 -2.00 -27.62
N GLY A 423 -21.10 -2.71 -28.59
CA GLY A 423 -20.70 -4.06 -28.98
C GLY A 423 -19.98 -4.07 -30.32
N TYR A 424 -18.97 -4.93 -30.44
CA TYR A 424 -18.12 -5.11 -31.61
C TYR A 424 -17.98 -6.60 -31.94
N GLY A 425 -17.99 -6.93 -33.23
CA GLY A 425 -17.82 -8.32 -33.67
C GLY A 425 -19.05 -9.18 -33.43
N VAL A 426 -18.83 -10.46 -33.13
CA VAL A 426 -19.87 -11.50 -33.09
C VAL A 426 -19.82 -12.38 -31.84
N THR A 427 -20.97 -12.92 -31.46
CA THR A 427 -21.17 -13.78 -30.29
C THR A 427 -20.43 -15.13 -30.40
N ALA A 428 -20.32 -15.67 -31.61
CA ALA A 428 -19.58 -16.89 -31.93
C ALA A 428 -19.00 -16.84 -33.36
N ALA A 429 -17.77 -17.34 -33.54
CA ALA A 429 -17.14 -17.38 -34.87
C ALA A 429 -17.86 -18.32 -35.84
N ASP A 430 -18.42 -19.42 -35.34
CA ASP A 430 -19.13 -20.44 -36.13
C ASP A 430 -20.62 -20.16 -36.30
N ARG A 431 -21.19 -19.26 -35.49
CA ARG A 431 -22.57 -18.80 -35.55
C ARG A 431 -22.61 -17.29 -35.29
N PRO A 432 -22.21 -16.48 -36.29
CA PRO A 432 -21.99 -15.06 -36.08
C PRO A 432 -23.30 -14.31 -35.92
N GLU A 433 -23.60 -13.89 -34.69
CA GLU A 433 -24.62 -12.89 -34.39
C GLU A 433 -23.94 -11.65 -33.80
N PRO A 434 -24.41 -10.42 -34.09
CA PRO A 434 -23.72 -9.22 -33.61
C PRO A 434 -23.65 -9.14 -32.09
N VAL A 435 -22.49 -8.78 -31.54
CA VAL A 435 -22.40 -8.37 -30.14
C VAL A 435 -23.10 -7.02 -29.98
N THR A 436 -23.97 -6.93 -28.98
CA THR A 436 -24.72 -5.74 -28.61
C THR A 436 -24.39 -5.34 -27.17
N PRO A 437 -24.77 -4.12 -26.72
CA PRO A 437 -24.67 -3.72 -25.32
C PRO A 437 -25.24 -4.72 -24.31
N ARG A 438 -26.32 -5.41 -24.72
CA ARG A 438 -27.09 -6.37 -23.94
C ARG A 438 -26.61 -7.82 -24.06
N THR A 439 -25.64 -8.10 -24.94
CA THR A 439 -25.09 -9.43 -25.10
C THR A 439 -24.40 -9.87 -23.81
N ALA A 440 -24.85 -10.97 -23.22
CA ALA A 440 -24.25 -11.53 -22.02
C ALA A 440 -22.96 -12.30 -22.36
N PHE A 441 -21.97 -12.14 -21.48
CA PHE A 441 -20.71 -12.88 -21.50
C PHE A 441 -20.58 -13.64 -20.18
N GLN A 442 -19.88 -14.77 -20.18
CA GLN A 442 -19.43 -15.35 -18.91
C GLN A 442 -18.34 -14.45 -18.31
N VAL A 443 -18.50 -14.02 -17.05
CA VAL A 443 -17.60 -12.99 -16.46
C VAL A 443 -16.69 -13.50 -15.33
N ALA A 444 -16.74 -14.80 -15.04
CA ALA A 444 -15.87 -15.47 -14.07
C ALA A 444 -15.73 -14.69 -12.74
N SER A 445 -14.52 -14.35 -12.29
CA SER A 445 -14.33 -13.77 -10.95
C SER A 445 -15.01 -12.40 -10.72
N VAL A 446 -15.51 -11.73 -11.75
CA VAL A 446 -16.43 -10.59 -11.59
C VAL A 446 -17.70 -11.00 -10.82
N SER A 447 -18.09 -12.29 -10.85
CA SER A 447 -19.14 -12.85 -9.99
C SER A 447 -18.95 -12.48 -8.52
N LYS A 448 -17.72 -12.58 -8.00
CA LYS A 448 -17.41 -12.26 -6.60
C LYS A 448 -17.82 -10.84 -6.24
N HIS A 449 -17.51 -9.90 -7.13
CA HIS A 449 -17.82 -8.48 -6.98
C HIS A 449 -19.33 -8.23 -6.91
N VAL A 450 -20.12 -8.90 -7.77
CA VAL A 450 -21.59 -8.79 -7.76
C VAL A 450 -22.21 -9.51 -6.56
N THR A 451 -21.70 -10.68 -6.19
CA THR A 451 -22.18 -11.46 -5.04
C THR A 451 -22.09 -10.68 -3.72
N MET A 452 -21.08 -9.81 -3.58
CA MET A 452 -20.92 -9.02 -2.36
C MET A 452 -22.06 -8.02 -2.11
N LEU A 453 -22.75 -7.55 -3.14
CA LEU A 453 -23.92 -6.69 -2.96
C LEU A 453 -25.04 -7.42 -2.17
N ALA A 454 -25.26 -8.70 -2.44
CA ALA A 454 -26.24 -9.51 -1.71
C ALA A 454 -25.76 -9.80 -0.28
N VAL A 455 -24.49 -10.19 -0.12
CA VAL A 455 -23.91 -10.50 1.20
C VAL A 455 -23.99 -9.28 2.12
N LEU A 456 -23.63 -8.09 1.62
CA LEU A 456 -23.63 -6.88 2.42
C LEU A 456 -25.04 -6.37 2.71
N GLN A 457 -26.03 -6.59 1.83
CA GLN A 457 -27.44 -6.37 2.17
C GLN A 457 -27.87 -7.24 3.35
N LEU A 458 -27.58 -8.54 3.32
CA LEU A 458 -27.88 -9.45 4.43
C LEU A 458 -27.16 -9.04 5.73
N VAL A 459 -25.96 -8.45 5.65
CA VAL A 459 -25.29 -7.84 6.80
C VAL A 459 -26.03 -6.60 7.30
N GLY A 460 -26.47 -5.72 6.39
CA GLY A 460 -27.27 -4.54 6.72
C GLY A 460 -28.60 -4.87 7.41
N ASP A 461 -29.22 -5.97 6.98
CA ASP A 461 -30.47 -6.49 7.56
C ASP A 461 -30.25 -7.25 8.89
N GLY A 462 -28.99 -7.45 9.30
CA GLY A 462 -28.63 -8.16 10.53
C GLY A 462 -28.76 -9.69 10.44
N VAL A 463 -29.00 -10.24 9.25
CA VAL A 463 -29.04 -11.68 8.99
C VAL A 463 -27.64 -12.28 9.09
N LEU A 464 -26.65 -11.57 8.53
CA LEU A 464 -25.23 -11.91 8.60
C LEU A 464 -24.47 -10.90 9.45
N ASN A 465 -23.32 -11.31 9.98
CA ASN A 465 -22.39 -10.43 10.66
C ASN A 465 -20.98 -10.68 10.13
N LEU A 466 -20.31 -9.61 9.66
CA LEU A 466 -18.98 -9.70 9.04
C LEU A 466 -17.92 -10.27 9.98
N ASP A 467 -18.03 -10.02 11.29
CA ASP A 467 -17.03 -10.37 12.30
C ASP A 467 -17.45 -11.58 13.16
N ALA A 468 -18.60 -12.18 12.85
CA ALA A 468 -19.03 -13.44 13.44
C ALA A 468 -18.32 -14.62 12.78
N ASP A 469 -18.07 -15.65 13.59
CA ASP A 469 -17.55 -16.94 13.12
C ASP A 469 -18.55 -17.60 12.15
N ILE A 470 -18.09 -17.96 10.96
CA ILE A 470 -18.91 -18.54 9.89
C ILE A 470 -19.53 -19.88 10.30
N ASN A 471 -18.87 -20.62 11.20
CA ASN A 471 -19.39 -21.88 11.73
C ASN A 471 -20.69 -21.71 12.54
N ARG A 472 -21.06 -20.48 12.93
CA ARG A 472 -22.38 -20.19 13.53
C ARG A 472 -23.53 -20.28 12.54
N TYR A 473 -23.23 -20.12 11.26
CA TYR A 473 -24.21 -20.06 10.18
C TYR A 473 -24.26 -21.37 9.39
N LEU A 474 -23.12 -22.04 9.26
CA LEU A 474 -23.03 -23.30 8.55
C LEU A 474 -23.69 -24.44 9.37
N THR A 475 -24.59 -25.19 8.74
CA THR A 475 -25.31 -26.32 9.35
C THR A 475 -25.09 -27.63 8.61
N THR A 476 -24.77 -27.55 7.31
CA THR A 476 -24.56 -28.72 6.44
C THR A 476 -23.11 -29.15 6.34
N TRP A 477 -22.18 -28.23 6.63
CA TRP A 477 -20.75 -28.45 6.71
C TRP A 477 -20.16 -27.58 7.83
N GLN A 478 -18.96 -27.89 8.33
CA GLN A 478 -18.26 -27.07 9.33
C GLN A 478 -16.78 -27.03 8.96
N VAL A 479 -16.14 -25.88 9.18
CA VAL A 479 -14.69 -25.79 9.00
C VAL A 479 -14.01 -26.80 9.95
N PRO A 480 -13.12 -27.68 9.45
CA PRO A 480 -12.48 -28.68 10.29
C PRO A 480 -11.69 -28.07 11.46
N ASP A 481 -11.49 -28.89 12.50
CA ASP A 481 -10.71 -28.57 13.71
C ASP A 481 -11.23 -27.37 14.53
N GLY A 482 -12.44 -26.88 14.24
CA GLY A 482 -13.04 -25.75 14.95
C GLY A 482 -12.31 -24.43 14.71
N ALA A 483 -11.61 -24.30 13.58
CA ALA A 483 -10.94 -23.06 13.20
C ALA A 483 -11.95 -21.92 13.10
N ARG A 484 -11.71 -20.85 13.87
CA ARG A 484 -12.57 -19.67 13.87
C ARG A 484 -12.21 -18.79 12.67
N ILE A 485 -13.12 -18.69 11.71
CA ILE A 485 -12.98 -17.84 10.52
C ILE A 485 -14.16 -16.89 10.49
N THR A 486 -13.90 -15.59 10.40
CA THR A 486 -14.97 -14.60 10.24
C THR A 486 -15.45 -14.51 8.79
N LEU A 487 -16.69 -14.06 8.58
CA LEU A 487 -17.21 -13.82 7.23
C LEU A 487 -16.33 -12.81 6.46
N ARG A 488 -15.81 -11.79 7.15
CA ARG A 488 -14.87 -10.80 6.60
C ARG A 488 -13.60 -11.46 6.09
N GLU A 489 -12.96 -12.30 6.90
CA GLU A 489 -11.74 -13.03 6.50
C GLU A 489 -12.03 -13.96 5.33
N LEU A 490 -13.19 -14.61 5.30
CA LEU A 490 -13.60 -15.48 4.21
C LEU A 490 -13.67 -14.71 2.87
N ILE A 491 -14.46 -13.63 2.82
CA ILE A 491 -14.75 -12.88 1.59
C ILE A 491 -13.62 -11.93 1.14
N SER A 492 -12.61 -11.72 1.99
CA SER A 492 -11.40 -10.95 1.69
C SER A 492 -10.17 -11.82 1.38
N HIS A 493 -10.36 -13.13 1.21
CA HIS A 493 -9.28 -14.10 0.92
C HIS A 493 -8.23 -14.25 2.05
N GLN A 494 -8.67 -14.17 3.30
CA GLN A 494 -7.83 -14.27 4.51
C GLN A 494 -8.26 -15.44 5.42
N SER A 495 -9.08 -16.35 4.92
CA SER A 495 -9.60 -17.49 5.69
C SER A 495 -8.53 -18.51 6.12
N GLY A 496 -7.40 -18.55 5.41
CA GLY A 496 -6.38 -19.57 5.59
C GLY A 496 -6.80 -20.97 5.13
N LEU A 497 -7.91 -21.11 4.40
CA LEU A 497 -8.38 -22.40 3.89
C LEU A 497 -7.49 -22.96 2.77
N SER A 498 -7.46 -24.28 2.65
CA SER A 498 -6.72 -25.02 1.64
C SER A 498 -7.10 -24.61 0.23
N HIS A 499 -6.12 -24.53 -0.66
CA HIS A 499 -6.39 -24.22 -2.06
C HIS A 499 -6.98 -25.43 -2.79
N VAL A 500 -8.18 -25.25 -3.36
CA VAL A 500 -8.79 -26.19 -4.30
C VAL A 500 -8.73 -25.56 -5.69
N PRO A 501 -8.05 -26.21 -6.66
CA PRO A 501 -8.05 -25.73 -8.03
C PRO A 501 -9.49 -25.64 -8.57
N PRO A 502 -9.86 -24.51 -9.16
CA PRO A 502 -11.19 -24.35 -9.75
C PRO A 502 -11.40 -25.31 -10.91
N THR A 503 -12.57 -25.96 -10.95
CA THR A 503 -12.96 -26.90 -12.00
C THR A 503 -13.97 -26.27 -12.95
N ASN A 504 -13.93 -26.68 -14.21
CA ASN A 504 -14.89 -26.25 -15.24
C ASN A 504 -15.47 -27.51 -15.87
N TYR A 505 -16.78 -27.58 -15.97
CA TYR A 505 -17.49 -28.74 -16.52
C TYR A 505 -18.19 -28.37 -17.82
N LEU A 506 -18.37 -29.35 -18.71
CA LEU A 506 -19.34 -29.22 -19.79
C LEU A 506 -20.76 -29.26 -19.21
N PRO A 507 -21.76 -28.63 -19.84
CA PRO A 507 -23.15 -28.65 -19.36
C PRO A 507 -23.74 -30.07 -19.19
N ALA A 508 -23.20 -31.06 -19.91
CA ALA A 508 -23.64 -32.45 -19.85
C ALA A 508 -22.78 -33.34 -18.92
N GLU A 509 -21.69 -32.81 -18.34
CA GLU A 509 -20.84 -33.56 -17.42
C GLU A 509 -21.46 -33.58 -16.00
N PRO A 510 -21.30 -34.69 -15.24
CA PRO A 510 -21.70 -34.73 -13.85
C PRO A 510 -20.82 -33.78 -13.02
N MET A 511 -21.45 -32.79 -12.39
CA MET A 511 -20.78 -31.78 -11.55
C MET A 511 -20.96 -32.15 -10.07
N PRO A 512 -19.91 -32.08 -9.24
CA PRO A 512 -20.05 -32.25 -7.79
C PRO A 512 -20.81 -31.08 -7.17
N GLU A 513 -21.64 -31.40 -6.19
CA GLU A 513 -22.30 -30.42 -5.33
C GLU A 513 -21.29 -29.79 -4.35
N ILE A 514 -21.60 -28.59 -3.84
CA ILE A 514 -20.70 -27.87 -2.94
C ILE A 514 -20.25 -28.71 -1.73
N PRO A 515 -21.14 -29.41 -0.99
CA PRO A 515 -20.71 -30.26 0.12
C PRO A 515 -19.72 -31.35 -0.29
N GLU A 516 -19.86 -31.90 -1.50
CA GLU A 516 -18.97 -32.95 -2.01
C GLU A 516 -17.57 -32.40 -2.27
N ILE A 517 -17.46 -31.16 -2.76
CA ILE A 517 -16.17 -30.46 -2.90
C ILE A 517 -15.57 -30.13 -1.54
N LEU A 518 -16.38 -29.60 -0.60
CA LEU A 518 -15.89 -29.24 0.73
C LEU A 518 -15.36 -30.46 1.50
N GLU A 519 -16.01 -31.62 1.33
CA GLU A 519 -15.64 -32.87 1.99
C GLU A 519 -14.67 -33.74 1.18
N GLY A 520 -14.36 -33.36 -0.07
CA GLY A 520 -13.52 -34.16 -0.97
C GLY A 520 -14.13 -35.54 -1.30
N ARG A 521 -15.46 -35.61 -1.41
CA ARG A 521 -16.19 -36.84 -1.75
C ARG A 521 -16.50 -36.93 -3.25
N PRO A 522 -16.48 -38.13 -3.85
CA PRO A 522 -16.89 -38.32 -5.24
C PRO A 522 -18.28 -37.72 -5.51
N PRO A 523 -18.49 -37.07 -6.68
CA PRO A 523 -17.61 -37.03 -7.83
C PRO A 523 -16.49 -35.97 -7.76
N ALA A 524 -16.36 -35.23 -6.67
CA ALA A 524 -15.22 -34.33 -6.45
C ALA A 524 -13.92 -35.15 -6.33
N THR A 525 -12.82 -34.59 -6.85
CA THR A 525 -11.50 -35.25 -6.90
C THR A 525 -10.44 -34.55 -6.06
N ASN A 526 -10.81 -33.44 -5.40
CA ASN A 526 -9.94 -32.71 -4.49
C ASN A 526 -9.88 -33.38 -3.11
N ALA A 527 -8.82 -33.07 -2.36
CA ALA A 527 -8.77 -33.38 -0.94
C ALA A 527 -9.81 -32.56 -0.17
N PRO A 528 -10.28 -33.05 1.00
CA PRO A 528 -11.19 -32.29 1.86
C PRO A 528 -10.61 -30.91 2.21
N VAL A 529 -11.48 -29.91 2.24
CA VAL A 529 -11.10 -28.52 2.57
C VAL A 529 -10.75 -28.42 4.04
N ARG A 530 -9.60 -27.83 4.37
CA ARG A 530 -9.08 -27.68 5.74
C ARG A 530 -8.50 -26.28 5.97
N ALA A 531 -8.33 -25.88 7.22
CA ALA A 531 -7.56 -24.68 7.57
C ALA A 531 -6.05 -25.01 7.49
N GLU A 532 -5.34 -24.34 6.58
CA GLU A 532 -3.88 -24.47 6.42
C GLU A 532 -3.11 -23.38 7.21
N HIS A 533 -3.72 -22.20 7.34
CA HIS A 533 -3.17 -21.08 8.10
C HIS A 533 -4.22 -20.50 9.06
N PRO A 534 -3.82 -19.86 10.16
CA PRO A 534 -4.75 -19.10 10.98
C PRO A 534 -5.42 -17.98 10.16
N ALA A 535 -6.72 -17.78 10.36
CA ALA A 535 -7.45 -16.70 9.69
C ALA A 535 -6.81 -15.33 9.97
N GLY A 536 -6.84 -14.44 8.97
CA GLY A 536 -6.25 -13.10 9.04
C GLY A 536 -4.73 -13.05 8.87
N THR A 537 -4.02 -14.18 8.88
CA THR A 537 -2.55 -14.19 8.82
C THR A 537 -1.99 -14.23 7.40
N VAL A 538 -2.72 -14.83 6.45
CA VAL A 538 -2.26 -15.00 5.07
C VAL A 538 -3.35 -14.56 4.12
N PHE A 539 -3.04 -13.61 3.23
CA PHE A 539 -3.82 -13.37 2.05
C PHE A 539 -3.49 -14.45 1.02
N LYS A 540 -4.49 -15.26 0.67
CA LYS A 540 -4.38 -16.32 -0.33
C LYS A 540 -5.63 -16.31 -1.21
N LYS A 541 -5.48 -15.84 -2.45
CA LYS A 541 -6.60 -15.82 -3.38
C LYS A 541 -7.02 -17.24 -3.74
N THR A 542 -8.20 -17.66 -3.27
CA THR A 542 -8.73 -19.01 -3.47
C THR A 542 -10.24 -19.00 -3.69
N ASN A 543 -10.72 -19.69 -4.74
CA ASN A 543 -12.16 -19.76 -5.04
C ASN A 543 -12.95 -20.50 -3.96
N ILE A 544 -12.30 -21.38 -3.19
CA ILE A 544 -12.98 -22.21 -2.19
C ILE A 544 -13.70 -21.36 -1.12
N ASN A 545 -13.20 -20.16 -0.84
CA ASN A 545 -13.86 -19.24 0.09
C ASN A 545 -15.27 -18.89 -0.36
N PHE A 546 -15.50 -18.84 -1.67
CA PHE A 546 -16.79 -18.52 -2.25
C PHE A 546 -17.70 -19.75 -2.35
N SER A 547 -17.16 -20.98 -2.41
CA SER A 547 -17.95 -22.20 -2.21
C SER A 547 -18.45 -22.29 -0.77
N VAL A 548 -17.60 -22.00 0.21
CA VAL A 548 -18.01 -21.93 1.63
C VAL A 548 -19.04 -20.81 1.84
N LEU A 549 -18.85 -19.65 1.21
CA LEU A 549 -19.82 -18.56 1.24
C LEU A 549 -21.17 -18.98 0.65
N GLU A 550 -21.18 -19.68 -0.49
CA GLU A 550 -22.40 -20.13 -1.14
C GLU A 550 -23.15 -21.16 -0.28
N GLN A 551 -22.43 -22.10 0.35
CA GLN A 551 -23.03 -23.00 1.34
C GLN A 551 -23.59 -22.24 2.55
N LEU A 552 -22.86 -21.26 3.07
CA LEU A 552 -23.31 -20.41 4.16
C LEU A 552 -24.59 -19.66 3.80
N LEU A 553 -24.66 -19.09 2.60
CA LEU A 553 -25.84 -18.36 2.13
C LEU A 553 -27.04 -19.30 1.99
N LEU A 554 -26.84 -20.51 1.48
CA LEU A 554 -27.89 -21.53 1.41
C LEU A 554 -28.39 -21.92 2.82
N ASP A 555 -27.48 -22.18 3.76
CA ASP A 555 -27.83 -22.60 5.11
C ASP A 555 -28.59 -21.49 5.89
N VAL A 556 -28.23 -20.23 5.64
CA VAL A 556 -28.85 -19.08 6.33
C VAL A 556 -30.18 -18.68 5.71
N THR A 557 -30.30 -18.72 4.39
CA THR A 557 -31.49 -18.23 3.68
C THR A 557 -32.49 -19.32 3.33
N GLY A 558 -32.03 -20.57 3.21
CA GLY A 558 -32.81 -21.69 2.66
C GLY A 558 -33.17 -21.51 1.18
N GLU A 559 -32.61 -20.51 0.49
CA GLU A 559 -32.94 -20.14 -0.88
C GLU A 559 -31.81 -20.58 -1.84
N PRO A 560 -32.13 -21.12 -3.03
CA PRO A 560 -31.12 -21.37 -4.05
C PRO A 560 -30.36 -20.08 -4.41
N PHE A 561 -29.04 -20.19 -4.57
CA PHE A 561 -28.15 -19.04 -4.76
C PHE A 561 -28.60 -18.10 -5.89
N GLU A 562 -29.04 -18.64 -7.03
CA GLU A 562 -29.54 -17.84 -8.16
C GLU A 562 -30.77 -17.02 -7.79
N ALA A 563 -31.76 -17.63 -7.12
CA ALA A 563 -33.00 -16.96 -6.74
C ALA A 563 -32.72 -15.81 -5.76
N MET A 564 -31.83 -16.06 -4.79
CA MET A 564 -31.38 -15.04 -3.84
C MET A 564 -30.67 -13.88 -4.55
N MET A 565 -29.73 -14.17 -5.44
CA MET A 565 -29.01 -13.13 -6.21
C MET A 565 -29.95 -12.33 -7.12
N ARG A 566 -30.94 -12.98 -7.72
CA ARG A 566 -31.97 -12.32 -8.53
C ARG A 566 -32.77 -11.32 -7.69
N ARG A 567 -33.30 -11.78 -6.56
CA ARG A 567 -34.13 -10.97 -5.65
C ARG A 567 -33.39 -9.81 -5.01
N LEU A 568 -32.15 -10.02 -4.56
CA LEU A 568 -31.37 -9.02 -3.81
C LEU A 568 -30.58 -8.07 -4.71
N VAL A 569 -30.17 -8.49 -5.92
CA VAL A 569 -29.24 -7.71 -6.74
C VAL A 569 -29.74 -7.50 -8.15
N LEU A 570 -30.06 -8.56 -8.89
CA LEU A 570 -30.36 -8.42 -10.32
C LEU A 570 -31.66 -7.65 -10.58
N ASP A 571 -32.76 -8.03 -9.93
CA ASP A 571 -34.05 -7.35 -10.13
C ASP A 571 -34.02 -5.90 -9.61
N PRO A 572 -33.49 -5.60 -8.41
CA PRO A 572 -33.38 -4.22 -7.93
C PRO A 572 -32.53 -3.31 -8.83
N LEU A 573 -31.46 -3.83 -9.44
CA LEU A 573 -30.65 -3.11 -10.42
C LEU A 573 -31.17 -3.22 -11.86
N SER A 574 -32.29 -3.90 -12.08
CA SER A 574 -32.83 -4.15 -13.43
C SER A 574 -31.79 -4.76 -14.38
N MET A 575 -31.02 -5.74 -13.90
CA MET A 575 -30.02 -6.49 -14.66
C MET A 575 -30.66 -7.64 -15.44
N ALA A 576 -31.52 -7.30 -16.40
CA ALA A 576 -32.37 -8.26 -17.10
C ALA A 576 -31.61 -9.19 -18.07
N ASP A 577 -30.39 -8.84 -18.46
CA ASP A 577 -29.57 -9.63 -19.40
C ASP A 577 -28.51 -10.46 -18.67
N SER A 578 -28.53 -10.44 -17.33
CA SER A 578 -27.56 -11.13 -16.49
C SER A 578 -28.21 -12.27 -15.71
N SER A 579 -27.46 -13.34 -15.44
CA SER A 579 -27.97 -14.49 -14.69
C SER A 579 -26.86 -15.29 -14.02
N PHE A 580 -27.16 -15.85 -12.85
CA PHE A 580 -26.33 -16.87 -12.20
C PHE A 580 -26.75 -18.30 -12.58
N ASP A 581 -27.87 -18.48 -13.32
CA ASP A 581 -28.29 -19.78 -13.85
C ASP A 581 -27.20 -20.33 -14.79
N GLN A 582 -26.64 -21.49 -14.45
CA GLN A 582 -25.59 -22.13 -15.26
C GLN A 582 -26.12 -22.65 -16.61
N ASN A 583 -27.44 -22.78 -16.76
CA ASN A 583 -28.12 -23.09 -18.02
C ASN A 583 -28.45 -21.85 -18.85
N HIS A 584 -28.16 -20.65 -18.34
CA HIS A 584 -28.54 -19.38 -18.97
C HIS A 584 -28.25 -19.31 -20.48
N PRO A 585 -27.08 -19.72 -21.01
CA PRO A 585 -26.84 -19.71 -22.46
C PRO A 585 -27.86 -20.51 -23.30
N GLY A 586 -28.43 -21.58 -22.75
CA GLY A 586 -29.42 -22.42 -23.41
C GLY A 586 -30.85 -21.89 -23.32
N VAL A 587 -31.14 -21.02 -22.35
CA VAL A 587 -32.48 -20.47 -22.08
C VAL A 587 -32.56 -18.95 -22.25
N ALA A 588 -31.45 -18.29 -22.57
CA ALA A 588 -31.37 -16.85 -22.76
C ALA A 588 -32.26 -16.42 -23.94
N PRO A 589 -33.01 -15.31 -23.79
CA PRO A 589 -33.90 -14.82 -24.84
C PRO A 589 -33.14 -14.27 -26.06
N ALA A 590 -31.87 -13.92 -25.89
CA ALA A 590 -30.97 -13.46 -26.93
C ALA A 590 -29.67 -14.27 -26.89
N PRO A 591 -28.99 -14.45 -28.04
CA PRO A 591 -27.74 -15.21 -28.06
C PRO A 591 -26.63 -14.55 -27.25
N VAL A 592 -26.00 -15.37 -26.42
CA VAL A 592 -24.89 -14.98 -25.55
C VAL A 592 -23.56 -15.14 -26.28
N ALA A 593 -22.54 -14.42 -25.83
CA ALA A 593 -21.19 -14.59 -26.35
C ALA A 593 -20.55 -15.87 -25.79
N VAL A 594 -20.16 -16.79 -26.66
CA VAL A 594 -19.56 -18.08 -26.28
C VAL A 594 -18.03 -17.99 -26.29
N GLY A 595 -17.35 -18.76 -25.45
CA GLY A 595 -15.89 -18.72 -25.36
C GLY A 595 -15.20 -19.32 -26.59
N HIS A 596 -14.02 -18.80 -26.93
CA HIS A 596 -13.14 -19.30 -27.99
C HIS A 596 -11.73 -19.54 -27.46
N ASP A 597 -11.07 -20.56 -28.01
CA ASP A 597 -9.67 -20.88 -27.74
C ASP A 597 -8.71 -19.86 -28.42
N PRO A 598 -7.39 -19.95 -28.20
CA PRO A 598 -6.42 -19.01 -28.77
C PRO A 598 -6.34 -19.02 -30.31
N ASP A 599 -6.84 -20.08 -30.95
CA ASP A 599 -6.92 -20.19 -32.42
C ASP A 599 -8.25 -19.64 -32.98
N GLY A 600 -9.14 -19.15 -32.11
CA GLY A 600 -10.42 -18.57 -32.47
C GLY A 600 -11.53 -19.59 -32.70
N ALA A 601 -11.31 -20.86 -32.37
CA ALA A 601 -12.35 -21.88 -32.47
C ALA A 601 -13.25 -21.83 -31.23
N PRO A 602 -14.59 -21.97 -31.37
CA PRO A 602 -15.48 -22.07 -30.22
C PRO A 602 -15.09 -23.26 -29.34
N ILE A 603 -15.06 -23.05 -28.02
CA ILE A 603 -14.72 -24.12 -27.08
C ILE A 603 -15.73 -25.29 -27.18
N PRO A 604 -15.28 -26.55 -26.98
CA PRO A 604 -16.18 -27.71 -26.95
C PRO A 604 -17.33 -27.51 -25.95
N GLY A 605 -18.56 -27.80 -26.39
CA GLY A 605 -19.78 -27.56 -25.59
C GLY A 605 -20.20 -26.10 -25.45
N ARG A 606 -19.52 -25.15 -26.13
CA ARG A 606 -19.78 -23.70 -26.22
C ARG A 606 -19.59 -22.89 -24.93
N TRP A 607 -19.90 -23.42 -23.76
CA TRP A 607 -19.60 -22.78 -22.48
C TRP A 607 -19.24 -23.80 -21.41
N ARG A 608 -18.76 -23.29 -20.26
CA ARG A 608 -18.46 -24.10 -19.08
C ARG A 608 -19.33 -23.71 -17.92
N VAL A 609 -19.75 -24.70 -17.14
CA VAL A 609 -20.45 -24.51 -15.87
C VAL A 609 -19.46 -24.69 -14.71
N ARG A 610 -19.75 -24.06 -13.57
CA ARG A 610 -18.92 -24.09 -12.37
C ARG A 610 -19.76 -24.42 -11.15
N ASN A 611 -19.18 -25.22 -10.26
CA ASN A 611 -19.72 -25.53 -8.94
C ASN A 611 -19.65 -24.31 -7.99
N GLU A 612 -18.61 -23.48 -8.09
CA GLU A 612 -18.48 -22.24 -7.31
C GLU A 612 -19.17 -21.05 -8.00
N VAL A 613 -20.50 -21.08 -8.06
CA VAL A 613 -21.33 -20.10 -8.77
C VAL A 613 -21.09 -18.68 -8.24
N ALA A 614 -20.97 -18.52 -6.91
CA ALA A 614 -20.61 -17.25 -6.28
C ALA A 614 -19.25 -16.68 -6.73
N ALA A 615 -18.32 -17.54 -7.16
CA ALA A 615 -16.97 -17.13 -7.55
C ALA A 615 -16.77 -16.98 -9.06
N GLY A 616 -17.67 -17.52 -9.88
CA GLY A 616 -17.46 -17.61 -11.32
C GLY A 616 -18.66 -17.90 -12.22
N GLY A 617 -19.87 -18.02 -11.67
CA GLY A 617 -21.05 -18.49 -12.40
C GLY A 617 -21.85 -17.41 -13.12
N LEU A 618 -21.51 -16.13 -12.95
CA LEU A 618 -22.27 -15.02 -13.54
C LEU A 618 -22.09 -14.94 -15.05
N TRP A 619 -23.21 -14.86 -15.75
CA TRP A 619 -23.34 -14.31 -17.09
C TRP A 619 -23.84 -12.88 -16.98
N ALA A 620 -23.15 -11.92 -17.62
CA ALA A 620 -23.55 -10.53 -17.55
C ALA A 620 -23.24 -9.75 -18.83
N SER A 621 -24.06 -8.73 -19.09
CA SER A 621 -23.81 -7.74 -20.13
C SER A 621 -22.95 -6.58 -19.58
N ALA A 622 -22.27 -5.84 -20.47
CA ALA A 622 -21.49 -4.68 -20.06
C ALA A 622 -22.39 -3.57 -19.49
N GLU A 623 -23.61 -3.45 -20.03
CA GLU A 623 -24.63 -2.52 -19.56
C GLU A 623 -25.04 -2.82 -18.11
N ASP A 624 -25.30 -4.09 -17.78
CA ASP A 624 -25.70 -4.49 -16.43
C ASP A 624 -24.55 -4.34 -15.42
N LEU A 625 -23.31 -4.65 -15.80
CA LEU A 625 -22.15 -4.41 -14.94
C LEU A 625 -21.86 -2.92 -14.72
N ALA A 626 -22.24 -2.05 -15.65
CA ALA A 626 -22.17 -0.60 -15.45
C ALA A 626 -23.14 -0.13 -14.35
N LYS A 627 -24.31 -0.77 -14.22
CA LYS A 627 -25.26 -0.50 -13.13
C LYS A 627 -24.68 -0.89 -11.77
N VAL A 628 -24.00 -2.04 -11.69
CA VAL A 628 -23.27 -2.48 -10.49
C VAL A 628 -22.18 -1.49 -10.11
N ALA A 629 -21.39 -1.04 -11.08
CA ALA A 629 -20.36 -0.03 -10.84
C ALA A 629 -20.97 1.25 -10.26
N LEU A 630 -22.01 1.80 -10.90
CA LEU A 630 -22.67 3.00 -10.39
C LEU A 630 -23.27 2.81 -9.01
N GLU A 631 -23.91 1.68 -8.74
CA GLU A 631 -24.50 1.36 -7.44
C GLU A 631 -23.46 1.42 -6.30
N VAL A 632 -22.32 0.74 -6.46
CA VAL A 632 -21.25 0.73 -5.45
C VAL A 632 -20.71 2.15 -5.22
N ARG A 633 -20.50 2.93 -6.28
CA ARG A 633 -20.03 4.31 -6.18
C ARG A 633 -21.02 5.19 -5.42
N ARG A 634 -22.29 5.17 -5.83
CA ARG A 634 -23.36 5.95 -5.21
C ARG A 634 -23.48 5.63 -3.73
N ALA A 635 -23.47 4.34 -3.39
CA ALA A 635 -23.49 3.89 -2.01
C ALA A 635 -22.28 4.42 -1.22
N TYR A 636 -21.06 4.34 -1.78
CA TYR A 636 -19.84 4.84 -1.14
C TYR A 636 -19.88 6.36 -0.88
N LEU A 637 -20.44 7.13 -1.82
CA LEU A 637 -20.64 8.57 -1.68
C LEU A 637 -21.80 8.93 -0.74
N GLY A 638 -22.65 7.96 -0.40
CA GLY A 638 -23.82 8.16 0.47
C GLY A 638 -25.02 8.76 -0.25
N GLU A 639 -25.15 8.52 -1.55
CA GLU A 639 -26.33 8.91 -2.32
C GLU A 639 -27.55 8.05 -1.90
N PRO A 640 -28.77 8.61 -1.96
CA PRO A 640 -29.99 7.91 -1.56
C PRO A 640 -30.44 6.85 -2.57
N GLY A 641 -31.19 5.84 -2.10
CA GLY A 641 -31.84 4.83 -2.96
C GLY A 641 -30.92 3.67 -3.39
N THR A 642 -29.78 3.52 -2.73
CA THR A 642 -28.79 2.46 -2.98
C THR A 642 -29.15 1.16 -2.25
N LEU A 643 -28.73 0.03 -2.81
CA LEU A 643 -28.79 -1.30 -2.19
C LEU A 643 -27.91 -1.39 -0.94
N LEU A 644 -26.79 -0.66 -0.91
CA LEU A 644 -25.89 -0.63 0.23
C LEU A 644 -25.94 0.70 0.97
N SER A 645 -25.80 0.65 2.29
CA SER A 645 -25.52 1.84 3.08
C SER A 645 -24.08 2.31 2.86
N ARG A 646 -23.84 3.62 3.06
CA ARG A 646 -22.49 4.19 2.97
C ARG A 646 -21.43 3.45 3.80
N PRO A 647 -21.68 3.09 5.08
CA PRO A 647 -20.70 2.32 5.85
C PRO A 647 -20.39 0.95 5.23
N LEU A 648 -21.36 0.26 4.65
CA LEU A 648 -21.14 -1.06 4.03
C LEU A 648 -20.37 -0.95 2.72
N ALA A 649 -20.67 0.05 1.89
CA ALA A 649 -19.90 0.32 0.68
C ALA A 649 -18.45 0.71 1.00
N GLN A 650 -18.22 1.50 2.06
CA GLN A 650 -16.87 1.81 2.54
C GLN A 650 -16.12 0.57 3.02
N GLN A 651 -16.81 -0.34 3.74
CA GLN A 651 -16.21 -1.62 4.13
C GLN A 651 -15.88 -2.51 2.93
N MET A 652 -16.73 -2.54 1.91
CA MET A 652 -16.49 -3.26 0.66
C MET A 652 -15.19 -2.82 -0.01
N LEU A 653 -14.95 -1.50 -0.03
CA LEU A 653 -13.79 -0.87 -0.65
C LEU A 653 -12.62 -0.63 0.32
N THR A 654 -12.60 -1.31 1.48
CA THR A 654 -11.47 -1.26 2.41
C THR A 654 -10.57 -2.47 2.19
N ILE A 655 -9.26 -2.28 2.11
CA ILE A 655 -8.29 -3.38 2.11
C ILE A 655 -8.06 -3.81 3.56
N TRP A 656 -8.40 -5.07 3.87
CA TRP A 656 -8.42 -5.56 5.26
C TRP A 656 -7.13 -6.24 5.71
N HIS A 657 -6.21 -6.57 4.80
CA HIS A 657 -4.94 -7.23 5.11
C HIS A 657 -3.75 -6.47 4.52
N PRO A 658 -2.72 -6.16 5.32
CA PRO A 658 -1.52 -5.47 4.85
C PRO A 658 -0.84 -6.24 3.72
N GLY A 659 -0.62 -5.58 2.58
CA GLY A 659 -0.04 -6.22 1.40
C GLY A 659 -1.07 -6.96 0.53
N SER A 660 -2.36 -6.94 0.86
CA SER A 660 -3.43 -7.32 -0.07
C SER A 660 -3.80 -6.14 -0.99
N PHE A 661 -4.46 -6.45 -2.11
CA PHE A 661 -5.12 -5.51 -3.02
C PHE A 661 -6.63 -5.76 -3.07
N TYR A 662 -7.15 -6.51 -2.10
CA TYR A 662 -8.48 -7.09 -2.13
C TYR A 662 -9.30 -6.59 -0.95
N GLY A 663 -10.45 -5.98 -1.26
CA GLY A 663 -11.48 -5.63 -0.30
C GLY A 663 -12.43 -6.79 -0.04
N LEU A 664 -13.70 -6.52 0.21
CA LEU A 664 -14.71 -7.59 0.34
C LEU A 664 -15.18 -7.97 -1.06
N GLY A 665 -14.75 -9.14 -1.55
CA GLY A 665 -15.07 -9.70 -2.87
C GLY A 665 -14.76 -8.82 -4.08
N THR A 666 -13.95 -7.78 -3.93
CA THR A 666 -13.58 -6.82 -4.97
C THR A 666 -12.11 -6.47 -4.88
N VAL A 667 -11.49 -6.14 -6.01
CA VAL A 667 -10.16 -5.52 -6.03
C VAL A 667 -10.33 -4.03 -5.71
N VAL A 668 -9.38 -3.49 -4.96
CA VAL A 668 -9.32 -2.09 -4.54
C VAL A 668 -7.90 -1.58 -4.74
N ASP A 669 -7.79 -0.36 -5.25
CA ASP A 669 -6.55 0.38 -5.38
C ASP A 669 -6.73 1.81 -4.90
N THR A 670 -5.87 2.21 -3.97
CA THR A 670 -5.89 3.52 -3.32
C THR A 670 -4.66 4.36 -3.64
N THR A 671 -3.79 3.89 -4.54
CA THR A 671 -2.47 4.49 -4.83
C THR A 671 -2.57 5.76 -5.69
N GLY A 672 -3.61 5.89 -6.52
CA GLY A 672 -3.81 6.97 -7.49
C GLY A 672 -4.57 8.20 -6.98
N GLY A 673 -4.75 8.35 -5.66
CA GLY A 673 -5.45 9.47 -5.01
C GLY A 673 -6.99 9.43 -5.06
N ASP A 674 -7.57 8.80 -6.07
CA ASP A 674 -8.99 8.45 -6.16
C ASP A 674 -9.10 6.92 -6.01
N VAL A 675 -10.01 6.45 -5.16
CA VAL A 675 -10.18 5.01 -4.91
C VAL A 675 -10.71 4.35 -6.18
N GLU A 676 -9.93 3.43 -6.72
CA GLU A 676 -10.33 2.62 -7.87
C GLU A 676 -10.75 1.23 -7.38
N TYR A 677 -11.87 0.72 -7.89
CA TYR A 677 -12.37 -0.60 -7.55
C TYR A 677 -12.93 -1.32 -8.76
N GLY A 678 -13.05 -2.64 -8.61
CA GLY A 678 -13.73 -3.50 -9.56
C GLY A 678 -13.14 -4.89 -9.51
N HIS A 679 -13.23 -5.63 -10.61
CA HIS A 679 -12.71 -6.99 -10.64
C HIS A 679 -12.36 -7.43 -12.06
N GLY A 680 -11.26 -8.17 -12.22
CA GLY A 680 -10.93 -8.89 -13.44
C GLY A 680 -11.42 -10.34 -13.40
N GLY A 681 -12.01 -10.83 -14.48
CA GLY A 681 -12.43 -12.22 -14.65
C GLY A 681 -11.61 -12.95 -15.70
N ARG A 682 -11.41 -14.26 -15.49
CA ARG A 682 -10.81 -15.19 -16.47
C ARG A 682 -11.77 -16.34 -16.73
N THR A 683 -12.20 -16.50 -17.97
CA THR A 683 -13.04 -17.62 -18.40
C THR A 683 -12.27 -18.61 -19.27
N VAL A 684 -12.66 -19.88 -19.08
CA VAL A 684 -12.28 -21.16 -19.69
C VAL A 684 -10.79 -21.41 -20.03
N GLY A 685 -10.24 -22.52 -19.52
CA GLY A 685 -9.01 -23.14 -20.06
C GLY A 685 -7.73 -23.06 -19.23
N TYR A 686 -7.62 -22.23 -18.19
CA TYR A 686 -6.47 -22.07 -17.25
C TYR A 686 -5.04 -22.06 -17.85
N ARG A 687 -4.89 -21.88 -19.16
CA ARG A 687 -3.62 -21.56 -19.80
C ARG A 687 -3.81 -20.31 -20.66
N VAL A 688 -3.62 -19.16 -20.02
CA VAL A 688 -3.32 -17.86 -20.64
C VAL A 688 -4.49 -17.19 -21.40
N GLY A 689 -5.01 -16.09 -20.84
CA GLY A 689 -5.29 -14.88 -21.64
C GLY A 689 -6.73 -14.33 -21.73
N TYR A 690 -7.77 -15.03 -21.24
CA TYR A 690 -9.12 -14.45 -21.22
C TYR A 690 -9.21 -13.33 -20.18
N ARG A 691 -9.48 -12.09 -20.59
CA ARG A 691 -9.64 -10.96 -19.66
C ARG A 691 -11.00 -10.31 -19.88
N VAL A 692 -11.85 -10.37 -18.87
CA VAL A 692 -12.92 -9.39 -18.69
C VAL A 692 -12.57 -8.53 -17.49
N GLY A 693 -13.11 -7.32 -17.41
CA GLY A 693 -12.83 -6.45 -16.28
C GLY A 693 -13.86 -5.36 -16.08
N THR A 694 -14.07 -5.01 -14.82
CA THR A 694 -14.77 -3.79 -14.40
C THR A 694 -13.79 -2.93 -13.62
N PHE A 695 -13.74 -1.64 -13.92
CA PHE A 695 -12.88 -0.66 -13.24
C PHE A 695 -13.70 0.60 -13.05
N THR A 696 -13.71 1.16 -11.86
CA THR A 696 -14.44 2.39 -11.56
C THR A 696 -13.71 3.16 -10.48
N ARG A 697 -13.57 4.46 -10.69
CA ARG A 697 -13.02 5.42 -9.73
C ARG A 697 -14.15 6.08 -8.97
N VAL A 698 -14.01 6.16 -7.65
CA VAL A 698 -15.06 6.64 -6.76
C VAL A 698 -15.32 8.13 -6.96
N ASP A 699 -14.31 8.99 -6.83
CA ASP A 699 -14.52 10.44 -6.78
C ASP A 699 -14.81 10.99 -8.17
N SER A 700 -13.94 10.69 -9.15
CA SER A 700 -14.12 11.12 -10.54
C SER A 700 -15.33 10.49 -11.25
N GLY A 701 -15.75 9.30 -10.81
CA GLY A 701 -16.83 8.55 -11.44
C GLY A 701 -16.51 8.08 -12.86
N GLU A 702 -15.23 8.01 -13.20
CA GLU A 702 -14.78 7.39 -14.43
C GLU A 702 -14.76 5.87 -14.28
N GLY A 703 -15.13 5.15 -15.33
CA GLY A 703 -15.14 3.70 -15.31
C GLY A 703 -15.02 3.09 -16.70
N LEU A 704 -14.53 1.86 -16.73
CA LEU A 704 -14.35 1.05 -17.92
C LEU A 704 -14.77 -0.38 -17.61
N ILE A 705 -15.69 -0.91 -18.41
CA ILE A 705 -16.06 -2.33 -18.40
C ILE A 705 -15.76 -2.88 -19.79
N VAL A 706 -15.00 -3.98 -19.84
CA VAL A 706 -14.67 -4.65 -21.09
C VAL A 706 -14.92 -6.14 -20.95
N LEU A 707 -15.75 -6.67 -21.83
CA LEU A 707 -16.10 -8.09 -21.92
C LEU A 707 -15.66 -8.61 -23.29
N THR A 708 -14.90 -9.71 -23.32
CA THR A 708 -14.41 -10.35 -24.56
C THR A 708 -14.83 -11.82 -24.56
N ASN A 709 -14.86 -12.47 -25.73
CA ASN A 709 -15.23 -13.88 -25.85
C ASN A 709 -14.12 -14.84 -26.32
N SER A 710 -12.85 -14.49 -26.08
CA SER A 710 -11.67 -15.26 -26.51
C SER A 710 -10.55 -15.28 -25.46
N GLU A 711 -9.79 -16.37 -25.44
CA GLU A 711 -8.55 -16.51 -24.65
C GLU A 711 -7.47 -15.49 -25.06
N ASN A 712 -7.58 -14.81 -26.21
CA ASN A 712 -6.66 -13.71 -26.57
C ASN A 712 -7.21 -12.32 -26.25
N GLY A 713 -8.21 -12.21 -25.37
CA GLY A 713 -8.84 -10.92 -25.02
C GLY A 713 -7.87 -9.90 -24.40
N LYS A 714 -6.75 -10.34 -23.82
CA LYS A 714 -5.76 -9.48 -23.15
C LYS A 714 -5.27 -8.33 -24.04
N GLN A 715 -4.93 -8.60 -25.30
CA GLN A 715 -4.38 -7.59 -26.21
C GLN A 715 -5.43 -6.55 -26.57
N VAL A 716 -6.67 -6.98 -26.82
CA VAL A 716 -7.80 -6.08 -27.09
C VAL A 716 -8.11 -5.19 -25.90
N ASN A 717 -8.12 -5.75 -24.71
CA ASN A 717 -8.32 -5.02 -23.47
C ASN A 717 -7.25 -3.95 -23.19
N THR A 718 -5.99 -4.31 -23.42
CA THR A 718 -4.85 -3.40 -23.25
C THR A 718 -5.00 -2.22 -24.21
N PHE A 719 -5.29 -2.49 -25.49
CA PHE A 719 -5.55 -1.46 -26.49
C PHE A 719 -6.71 -0.52 -26.10
N ILE A 720 -7.83 -1.07 -25.60
CA ILE A 720 -8.99 -0.28 -25.17
C ILE A 720 -8.60 0.63 -23.99
N ALA A 721 -7.98 0.08 -22.96
CA ALA A 721 -7.57 0.85 -21.78
C ALA A 721 -6.56 1.95 -22.13
N ASP A 722 -5.55 1.65 -22.96
CA ASP A 722 -4.57 2.63 -23.41
C ASP A 722 -5.21 3.73 -24.27
N THR A 723 -6.22 3.39 -25.07
CA THR A 723 -6.92 4.38 -25.91
C THR A 723 -7.81 5.28 -25.06
N VAL A 724 -8.53 4.73 -24.08
CA VAL A 724 -9.32 5.51 -23.11
C VAL A 724 -8.41 6.46 -22.31
N ARG A 725 -7.24 5.97 -21.87
CA ARG A 725 -6.22 6.78 -21.17
C ARG A 725 -5.71 7.92 -22.05
N ARG A 726 -5.27 7.62 -23.29
CA ARG A 726 -4.76 8.63 -24.24
C ARG A 726 -5.79 9.68 -24.64
N ALA A 727 -7.07 9.31 -24.64
CA ALA A 727 -8.14 10.24 -24.97
C ALA A 727 -8.50 11.19 -23.80
N GLY A 728 -7.80 11.12 -22.67
CA GLY A 728 -8.00 12.01 -21.53
C GLY A 728 -8.94 11.44 -20.46
N GLY A 729 -9.20 10.13 -20.46
CA GLY A 729 -9.76 9.46 -19.30
C GLY A 729 -8.68 9.32 -18.22
N GLY A 730 -8.98 9.76 -16.99
CA GLY A 730 -8.14 9.56 -15.80
C GLY A 730 -8.07 8.10 -15.30
N LEU A 731 -8.61 7.15 -16.06
CA LEU A 731 -8.53 5.72 -15.84
C LEU A 731 -7.08 5.21 -15.96
N GLY A 732 -6.60 4.52 -14.92
CA GLY A 732 -5.30 3.84 -14.95
C GLY A 732 -4.10 4.64 -14.46
N THR A 733 -4.32 5.62 -13.57
CA THR A 733 -3.25 6.28 -12.81
C THR A 733 -2.82 5.51 -11.56
N GLY A 734 -3.53 4.42 -11.21
CA GLY A 734 -3.20 3.51 -10.10
C GLY A 734 -2.68 2.13 -10.55
N GLU A 735 -2.22 1.33 -9.59
CA GLU A 735 -1.73 -0.05 -9.75
C GLU A 735 -2.77 -1.06 -10.30
N MET A 736 -4.09 -0.85 -10.17
CA MET A 736 -5.10 -1.85 -10.55
C MET A 736 -5.15 -2.13 -12.06
N ILE A 737 -5.15 -1.10 -12.91
CA ILE A 737 -5.14 -1.28 -14.37
C ILE A 737 -3.79 -1.85 -14.84
N ALA A 738 -2.68 -1.46 -14.22
CA ALA A 738 -1.36 -2.05 -14.49
C ALA A 738 -1.32 -3.55 -14.11
N THR A 739 -1.90 -3.92 -12.97
CA THR A 739 -2.04 -5.31 -12.54
C THR A 739 -2.99 -6.09 -13.46
N TRP A 740 -4.07 -5.47 -13.94
CA TRP A 740 -4.97 -6.07 -14.93
C TRP A 740 -4.36 -6.20 -16.33
N ALA A 741 -3.37 -5.39 -16.70
CA ALA A 741 -2.63 -5.54 -17.95
C ALA A 741 -1.45 -6.53 -17.85
N HIS A 742 -0.80 -6.62 -16.67
CA HIS A 742 0.49 -7.30 -16.52
C HIS A 742 0.53 -8.49 -15.55
N ALA A 743 -0.51 -8.77 -14.75
CA ALA A 743 -0.45 -9.89 -13.80
C ALA A 743 -0.39 -11.26 -14.49
N ASP A 744 0.64 -12.02 -14.12
CA ASP A 744 0.84 -13.45 -14.41
C ASP A 744 0.11 -14.36 -13.40
N ASP A 745 0.02 -15.65 -13.73
CA ASP A 745 -0.99 -16.62 -13.30
C ASP A 745 -0.61 -17.46 -12.06
N GLU A 746 0.11 -16.91 -11.08
CA GLU A 746 0.43 -17.67 -9.85
C GLU A 746 -0.52 -17.36 -8.69
N PRO A 747 -0.85 -18.37 -7.85
CA PRO A 747 -1.54 -18.14 -6.59
C PRO A 747 -0.77 -17.10 -5.79
N VAL A 748 -1.39 -15.93 -5.59
CA VAL A 748 -0.81 -14.87 -4.78
C VAL A 748 -1.04 -15.24 -3.32
N GLU A 749 0.02 -15.76 -2.70
CA GLU A 749 0.10 -15.98 -1.27
C GLU A 749 0.99 -14.89 -0.67
N ARG A 750 0.42 -14.08 0.21
CA ARG A 750 1.13 -13.03 0.95
C ARG A 750 0.84 -13.21 2.41
N VAL A 751 1.87 -13.55 3.17
CA VAL A 751 1.78 -13.60 4.64
C VAL A 751 1.75 -12.16 5.13
N ALA A 752 0.87 -11.84 6.08
CA ALA A 752 1.00 -10.60 6.84
C ALA A 752 2.36 -10.69 7.52
N SER A 753 3.34 -9.93 7.03
CA SER A 753 4.56 -9.70 7.79
C SER A 753 4.12 -9.08 9.12
N GLY A 754 4.13 -9.89 10.17
CA GLY A 754 3.83 -9.47 11.52
C GLY A 754 5.02 -8.74 12.11
N GLU A 755 5.36 -7.59 11.55
CA GLU A 755 6.24 -6.56 12.13
C GLU A 755 5.78 -5.16 11.71
#